data_AF-A0A8J3K5J9-F1
#
_entry.id   AF-A0A8J3K5J9-F1
#
_cell.length_a   1.000
_cell.length_b   1.000
_cell.length_c   1.000
_cell.angle_alpha   90.00
_cell.angle_beta   90.00
_cell.angle_gamma   90.00
#
_symmetry.space_group_name_H-M   'P 1'
#
loop_
_entity.id
_entity.type
_entity.pdbx_description
1 polymer ?
#
loop_
_entity_poly.entity_id
_entity_poly.type
_entity_poly.pdbx_seq_one_letter_code
_entity_poly.pdbx_strand_id
1 'polypeptide(L)'
;MPATAAAAAPPPQTPGITLRTFDLQLALSNLCNLKPAQTPNVDKLMSTIDWTTAAQFGQEDNFYTQALGYVNIPTAGSYTFRLISDDGSRLFIDDNVVINHDGLHGATAKDGAVTLTTGYHALRIDFFEAGGGQQLTLQWQTPGSTTFVTVPNSVLSTDAGVVRVTAPGKKECEGTGDSPGDGLPLTSVHPNFNLANLRPNGFEPRVTGMDWLDDGRLVICTWGGTNDSGTSQAGEVWILGNTGGNATPGTVTTKRVGSALKEPMGLKVVDGVIYVSEKMRLTRLVDTNGDEVADQYQQVATWPYGGTFHEFAFGLMYEAPFFYLNLSVGIDYGGNTTNPQVVGNRGTTIKINKDTGAWTYVAGGLRTPHGIGWGPENGLFVTDNQGGWQPASKLVHIKQGRFFNHYLNPPGPFDSAPVTPPVIWLPQNEIGNSPSTPKYMTSGLYAGQFVIGDVTYGGLQRAAVEKINGEYQGALFRMTQGLEAGISEVNVGPDGAIYVGGIGGGGNWGQSGKLNFGLQKLIPNGNNAFDMLNMKALSNGFEIEYTQPLSAATATSLATKYRVKQWRYVPTAAYGGPKIDEETLSVSSATLSADGKKVTLVINGLKAGRVVHIRSPRPFGSSNGQSLWNTEVWYTLNNIPGQAPSSNLALNKPATADSSCATSEGPAQAVNGTVNGGNADKWCSLGTSKWLQVDLGSTQSVNRFVVQHAGAGGEDAGWNTRDFNIQTSTNGTSWTTAATVTANTANTTTHNITAVQARYVRLNITTGGTTGNGAARIYELEVYGGTPPPTGNLALNKTATADSSCGTTEGPAKAVNGSVSGGNADKWCSLGATKWLQVDLGSAQTVAQFVVRHAGAGGENTAWNTRDFNIQTSTNGTSWTTAATVTANTASVTTHNITATSARYLRLNVTTPASDGNGAARIYEFEAYGSTTQPTRIVLFDGTNMDNFQHANGTPVTWPLGNGGVEVLGGDIKSKQAFGDFKLHAEFWLPLLPGDVTGQARANSGIYLQDRYELQVLDSFGDTTLANNECGAIYEKIAPSVNAATAPQTWQTYDVTFRAARYNGTTKTENARVTVVWNGVTVINNAEINGPTGNGAAETSAPGPLRFQDHGDPGANLFYRNIWVEPAV
;
A
#
# COMPACT_ATOMS: atom_id res chain seq x y z
N MET A 1 -41.74 23.62 -2.13
CA MET A 1 -41.25 23.44 -3.52
C MET A 1 -40.24 24.54 -3.78
N PRO A 2 -38.93 24.28 -3.78
CA PRO A 2 -37.99 25.28 -4.26
C PRO A 2 -38.26 25.46 -5.77
N ALA A 3 -38.21 26.71 -6.24
CA ALA A 3 -38.39 27.05 -7.64
C ALA A 3 -37.41 26.25 -8.51
N THR A 4 -37.88 25.67 -9.61
CA THR A 4 -37.03 25.12 -10.65
C THR A 4 -36.07 26.22 -11.10
N ALA A 5 -34.78 26.02 -10.85
CA ALA A 5 -33.74 26.93 -11.29
C ALA A 5 -33.88 27.13 -12.80
N ALA A 6 -33.81 28.38 -13.27
CA ALA A 6 -33.63 28.66 -14.69
C ALA A 6 -32.42 27.85 -15.18
N ALA A 7 -32.54 27.18 -16.33
CA ALA A 7 -31.44 26.41 -16.91
C ALA A 7 -30.20 27.32 -16.98
N ALA A 8 -29.12 26.90 -16.33
CA ALA A 8 -27.87 27.65 -16.35
C ALA A 8 -27.45 27.87 -17.81
N ALA A 9 -26.93 29.05 -18.13
CA ALA A 9 -26.37 29.30 -19.46
C ALA A 9 -25.33 28.21 -19.77
N PRO A 10 -25.33 27.62 -20.98
CA PRO A 10 -24.34 26.62 -21.33
C PRO A 10 -22.93 27.23 -21.20
N PRO A 11 -21.92 26.43 -20.81
CA PRO A 11 -20.53 26.89 -20.77
C PRO A 11 -20.10 27.40 -22.16
N PRO A 12 -18.96 28.09 -22.31
CA PRO A 12 -18.47 28.51 -23.63
C PRO A 12 -18.55 27.37 -24.66
N GLN A 13 -19.14 27.63 -25.82
CA GLN A 13 -19.49 26.62 -26.82
C GLN A 13 -18.58 26.70 -28.06
N THR A 14 -18.35 25.56 -28.73
CA THR A 14 -17.72 25.44 -30.06
C THR A 14 -18.62 24.64 -31.01
N PRO A 15 -18.66 24.94 -32.33
CA PRO A 15 -19.48 24.20 -33.28
C PRO A 15 -19.14 22.70 -33.32
N GLY A 16 -20.17 21.86 -33.40
CA GLY A 16 -20.06 20.40 -33.51
C GLY A 16 -20.62 19.63 -32.32
N ILE A 17 -20.41 18.31 -32.30
CA ILE A 17 -20.88 17.37 -31.29
C ILE A 17 -19.70 16.54 -30.77
N THR A 18 -19.70 16.20 -29.49
CA THR A 18 -18.70 15.28 -28.91
C THR A 18 -19.12 13.83 -29.15
N LEU A 19 -18.30 13.04 -29.84
CA LEU A 19 -18.41 11.59 -29.93
C LEU A 19 -17.55 10.95 -28.86
N ARG A 20 -18.11 10.02 -28.07
CA ARG A 20 -17.37 9.17 -27.14
C ARG A 20 -17.69 7.71 -27.40
N THR A 21 -16.69 6.89 -27.71
CA THR A 21 -16.87 5.45 -27.96
C THR A 21 -16.17 4.62 -26.89
N PHE A 22 -16.86 3.57 -26.45
CA PHE A 22 -16.49 2.66 -25.37
C PHE A 22 -16.44 1.24 -25.94
N ASP A 23 -15.25 0.64 -25.95
CA ASP A 23 -15.04 -0.74 -26.39
C ASP A 23 -15.54 -1.69 -25.29
N LEU A 24 -16.64 -2.40 -25.56
CA LEU A 24 -17.22 -3.33 -24.60
C LEU A 24 -16.65 -4.74 -24.74
N GLN A 25 -16.05 -5.07 -25.89
CA GLN A 25 -15.59 -6.42 -26.24
C GLN A 25 -16.68 -7.49 -26.01
N LEU A 26 -17.94 -7.07 -26.13
CA LEU A 26 -19.13 -7.84 -25.86
C LEU A 26 -20.22 -7.40 -26.83
N ALA A 27 -20.76 -8.37 -27.57
CA ALA A 27 -21.91 -8.13 -28.42
C ALA A 27 -23.14 -7.85 -27.54
N LEU A 28 -23.66 -6.63 -27.64
CA LEU A 28 -24.91 -6.26 -26.99
C LEU A 28 -26.10 -6.72 -27.85
N SER A 29 -27.23 -6.95 -27.21
CA SER A 29 -28.51 -7.14 -27.93
C SER A 29 -29.48 -5.98 -27.71
N ASN A 30 -29.22 -5.13 -26.73
CA ASN A 30 -29.96 -3.92 -26.38
C ASN A 30 -28.99 -2.93 -25.72
N LEU A 31 -29.33 -1.65 -25.71
CA LEU A 31 -28.61 -0.60 -25.01
C LEU A 31 -28.52 -0.96 -23.52
N CYS A 32 -27.30 -0.85 -22.99
CA CYS A 32 -27.03 -0.98 -21.57
C CYS A 32 -26.81 0.41 -20.94
N ASN A 33 -26.88 0.46 -19.61
CA ASN A 33 -26.29 1.57 -18.88
C ASN A 33 -24.79 1.30 -18.75
N LEU A 34 -23.96 2.20 -19.26
CA LEU A 34 -22.52 2.16 -18.97
C LEU A 34 -22.29 2.40 -17.49
N LYS A 35 -21.39 1.65 -16.86
CA LYS A 35 -20.95 2.00 -15.51
C LYS A 35 -20.38 3.42 -15.50
N PRO A 36 -20.70 4.23 -14.48
CA PRO A 36 -20.19 5.60 -14.37
C PRO A 36 -18.67 5.65 -14.21
N ALA A 37 -18.09 6.84 -14.42
CA ALA A 37 -16.67 7.13 -14.24
C ALA A 37 -15.70 6.34 -15.15
N GLN A 38 -16.17 5.82 -16.28
CA GLN A 38 -15.33 5.19 -17.30
C GLN A 38 -14.81 6.21 -18.31
N THR A 39 -13.49 6.22 -18.52
CA THR A 39 -12.86 7.00 -19.58
C THR A 39 -13.06 6.31 -20.94
N PRO A 40 -13.54 7.01 -21.98
CA PRO A 40 -13.82 6.39 -23.28
C PRO A 40 -12.55 5.93 -24.00
N ASN A 41 -12.68 5.00 -24.94
CA ASN A 41 -11.59 4.56 -25.82
C ASN A 41 -11.33 5.61 -26.93
N VAL A 42 -12.37 6.32 -27.35
CA VAL A 42 -12.33 7.35 -28.38
C VAL A 42 -13.10 8.57 -27.89
N ASP A 43 -12.55 9.77 -28.06
CA ASP A 43 -13.24 11.04 -27.79
C ASP A 43 -12.89 12.04 -28.91
N LYS A 44 -13.88 12.42 -29.74
CA LYS A 44 -13.70 13.25 -30.94
C LYS A 44 -14.72 14.39 -31.01
N LEU A 45 -14.31 15.54 -31.57
CA LEU A 45 -15.23 16.57 -32.03
C LEU A 45 -15.67 16.25 -33.46
N MET A 46 -16.97 16.13 -33.69
CA MET A 46 -17.58 15.81 -34.99
C MET A 46 -18.45 16.97 -35.46
N SER A 47 -18.45 17.29 -36.75
CA SER A 47 -19.24 18.42 -37.28
C SER A 47 -20.74 18.14 -37.38
N THR A 48 -21.12 16.88 -37.61
CA THR A 48 -22.50 16.42 -37.79
C THR A 48 -22.61 14.99 -37.25
N ILE A 49 -23.84 14.50 -37.06
CA ILE A 49 -24.12 13.10 -36.74
C ILE A 49 -24.58 12.41 -38.03
N ASP A 50 -23.61 11.93 -38.78
CA ASP A 50 -23.79 11.15 -40.01
C ASP A 50 -22.56 10.24 -40.18
N TRP A 51 -22.55 9.16 -39.41
CA TRP A 51 -21.39 8.29 -39.22
C TRP A 51 -21.70 6.89 -39.70
N THR A 52 -20.87 6.33 -40.57
CA THR A 52 -21.11 5.05 -41.24
C THR A 52 -19.87 4.14 -41.28
N THR A 53 -18.74 4.60 -40.74
CA THR A 53 -17.45 3.90 -40.86
C THR A 53 -16.76 3.70 -39.52
N ALA A 54 -16.05 2.58 -39.38
CA ALA A 54 -15.24 2.28 -38.20
C ALA A 54 -14.24 3.40 -37.88
N ALA A 55 -13.72 4.10 -38.89
CA ALA A 55 -12.80 5.22 -38.70
C ALA A 55 -13.46 6.43 -38.01
N GLN A 56 -14.74 6.70 -38.26
CA GLN A 56 -15.48 7.77 -37.59
C GLN A 56 -15.69 7.41 -36.11
N PHE A 57 -16.21 6.22 -35.82
CA PHE A 57 -16.40 5.72 -34.45
C PHE A 57 -15.07 5.46 -33.72
N GLY A 58 -14.00 5.15 -34.46
CA GLY A 58 -12.71 4.74 -33.93
C GLY A 58 -12.69 3.31 -33.36
N GLN A 59 -13.71 2.53 -33.64
CA GLN A 59 -13.88 1.14 -33.22
C GLN A 59 -14.72 0.41 -34.29
N GLU A 60 -14.46 -0.89 -34.46
CA GLU A 60 -15.28 -1.79 -35.27
C GLU A 60 -15.92 -2.80 -34.32
N ASP A 61 -17.25 -2.93 -34.40
CA ASP A 61 -18.09 -3.84 -33.64
C ASP A 61 -17.99 -3.76 -32.11
N ASN A 62 -18.98 -4.35 -31.42
CA ASN A 62 -19.01 -4.55 -29.97
C ASN A 62 -18.72 -3.29 -29.12
N PHE A 63 -19.24 -2.14 -29.55
CA PHE A 63 -19.00 -0.87 -28.88
C PHE A 63 -20.28 -0.15 -28.50
N TYR A 64 -20.13 0.79 -27.58
CA TYR A 64 -21.16 1.76 -27.23
C TYR A 64 -20.65 3.17 -27.55
N THR A 65 -21.50 4.03 -28.09
CA THR A 65 -21.18 5.42 -28.41
C THR A 65 -22.17 6.39 -27.79
N GLN A 66 -21.65 7.50 -27.27
CA GLN A 66 -22.41 8.68 -26.87
C GLN A 66 -22.10 9.85 -27.80
N ALA A 67 -23.13 10.43 -28.42
CA ALA A 67 -23.04 11.74 -29.07
C ALA A 67 -23.59 12.82 -28.11
N LEU A 68 -22.75 13.75 -27.66
CA LEU A 68 -23.03 14.70 -26.58
C LEU A 68 -22.84 16.15 -27.02
N GLY A 69 -23.80 17.01 -26.72
CA GLY A 69 -23.69 18.46 -26.91
C GLY A 69 -25.04 19.15 -26.81
N TYR A 70 -25.25 20.15 -27.66
CA TYR A 70 -26.44 20.98 -27.69
C TYR A 70 -26.92 21.17 -29.12
N VAL A 71 -28.24 21.30 -29.26
CA VAL A 71 -28.88 21.82 -30.46
C VAL A 71 -29.42 23.22 -30.18
N ASN A 72 -28.94 24.22 -30.92
CA ASN A 72 -29.39 25.60 -30.84
C ASN A 72 -30.59 25.82 -31.77
N ILE A 73 -31.76 25.96 -31.17
CA ILE A 73 -33.03 26.09 -31.87
C ILE A 73 -33.27 27.56 -32.26
N PRO A 74 -33.29 27.90 -33.56
CA PRO A 74 -33.48 29.29 -33.99
C PRO A 74 -34.93 29.76 -33.86
N THR A 75 -35.88 28.85 -34.13
CA THR A 75 -37.32 29.14 -34.15
C THR A 75 -38.05 28.15 -33.26
N ALA A 76 -38.73 28.63 -32.23
CA ALA A 76 -39.57 27.79 -31.39
C ALA A 76 -40.68 27.08 -32.21
N GLY A 77 -41.00 25.83 -31.87
CA GLY A 77 -42.04 25.06 -32.55
C GLY A 77 -41.87 23.56 -32.40
N SER A 78 -42.69 22.80 -33.14
CA SER A 78 -42.60 21.34 -33.20
C SER A 78 -41.52 20.90 -34.18
N TYR A 79 -40.54 20.14 -33.70
CA TYR A 79 -39.49 19.51 -34.49
C TYR A 79 -39.73 17.99 -34.51
N THR A 80 -39.63 17.38 -35.69
CA THR A 80 -39.58 15.92 -35.81
C THR A 80 -38.14 15.51 -36.06
N PHE A 81 -37.53 14.78 -35.13
CA PHE A 81 -36.23 14.16 -35.33
C PHE A 81 -36.39 12.78 -35.98
N ARG A 82 -35.37 12.37 -36.74
CA ARG A 82 -35.21 11.03 -37.29
C ARG A 82 -33.82 10.52 -36.94
N LEU A 83 -33.79 9.33 -36.37
CA LEU A 83 -32.56 8.62 -36.01
C LEU A 83 -32.45 7.36 -36.86
N ILE A 84 -31.34 7.22 -37.61
CA ILE A 84 -31.04 6.04 -38.42
C ILE A 84 -29.88 5.31 -37.77
N SER A 85 -30.05 4.04 -37.43
CA SER A 85 -28.98 3.22 -36.83
C SER A 85 -28.98 1.75 -37.27
N ASP A 86 -27.78 1.15 -37.39
CA ASP A 86 -27.54 -0.28 -37.75
C ASP A 86 -27.55 -1.24 -36.55
N ASP A 87 -27.87 -0.73 -35.37
CA ASP A 87 -28.23 -1.46 -34.17
C ASP A 87 -28.90 -0.44 -33.21
N GLY A 88 -29.06 -0.78 -31.93
CA GLY A 88 -29.90 -0.02 -31.03
C GLY A 88 -29.39 1.39 -30.71
N SER A 89 -30.30 2.37 -30.76
CA SER A 89 -30.03 3.77 -30.43
C SER A 89 -31.16 4.48 -29.68
N ARG A 90 -30.83 5.58 -28.99
CA ARG A 90 -31.79 6.38 -28.22
C ARG A 90 -31.40 7.86 -28.22
N LEU A 91 -32.33 8.74 -28.58
CA LEU A 91 -32.16 10.20 -28.57
C LEU A 91 -32.84 10.83 -27.35
N PHE A 92 -32.09 11.69 -26.67
CA PHE A 92 -32.55 12.55 -25.59
C PHE A 92 -32.44 14.02 -26.01
N ILE A 93 -33.48 14.82 -25.71
CA ILE A 93 -33.45 16.28 -25.75
C ILE A 93 -33.91 16.82 -24.39
N ASP A 94 -33.06 17.61 -23.73
CA ASP A 94 -33.26 18.09 -22.35
C ASP A 94 -33.66 16.95 -21.38
N ASP A 95 -32.88 15.86 -21.41
CA ASP A 95 -33.09 14.63 -20.64
C ASP A 95 -34.39 13.85 -20.94
N ASN A 96 -35.22 14.32 -21.87
CA ASN A 96 -36.42 13.62 -22.31
C ASN A 96 -36.11 12.69 -23.49
N VAL A 97 -36.53 11.42 -23.40
CA VAL A 97 -36.41 10.47 -24.51
C VAL A 97 -37.36 10.89 -25.64
N VAL A 98 -36.79 11.31 -26.77
CA VAL A 98 -37.55 11.68 -27.98
C VAL A 98 -37.67 10.50 -28.94
N ILE A 99 -36.61 9.70 -29.06
CA ILE A 99 -36.60 8.48 -29.89
C ILE A 99 -36.00 7.34 -29.07
N ASN A 100 -36.66 6.18 -29.07
CA ASN A 100 -36.11 4.91 -28.61
C ASN A 100 -36.17 3.91 -29.77
N HIS A 101 -35.01 3.55 -30.30
CA HIS A 101 -34.82 2.63 -31.42
C HIS A 101 -33.83 1.53 -31.00
N ASP A 102 -34.12 0.89 -29.87
CA ASP A 102 -33.25 -0.11 -29.25
C ASP A 102 -33.45 -1.52 -29.85
N GLY A 103 -32.46 -2.39 -29.66
CA GLY A 103 -32.45 -3.77 -30.17
C GLY A 103 -31.53 -3.97 -31.37
N LEU A 104 -31.32 -5.24 -31.76
CA LEU A 104 -30.55 -5.61 -32.95
C LEU A 104 -31.37 -5.38 -34.23
N HIS A 105 -30.85 -4.60 -35.17
CA HIS A 105 -31.50 -4.37 -36.47
C HIS A 105 -30.55 -3.68 -37.44
N GLY A 106 -30.62 -3.97 -38.74
CA GLY A 106 -29.85 -3.17 -39.71
C GLY A 106 -30.28 -1.70 -39.79
N ALA A 107 -29.56 -0.92 -40.60
CA ALA A 107 -29.70 0.53 -40.72
C ALA A 107 -31.12 0.96 -41.11
N THR A 108 -31.93 1.35 -40.12
CA THR A 108 -33.33 1.74 -40.31
C THR A 108 -33.67 3.02 -39.56
N ALA A 109 -34.68 3.75 -40.04
CA ALA A 109 -35.09 5.04 -39.50
C ALA A 109 -36.18 4.92 -38.43
N LYS A 110 -36.08 5.72 -37.37
CA LYS A 110 -37.12 5.94 -36.38
C LYS A 110 -37.31 7.43 -36.13
N ASP A 111 -38.57 7.86 -36.09
CA ASP A 111 -38.94 9.27 -35.94
C ASP A 111 -39.51 9.55 -34.54
N GLY A 112 -39.30 10.77 -34.04
CA GLY A 112 -39.84 11.25 -32.77
C GLY A 112 -40.00 12.77 -32.78
N ALA A 113 -41.11 13.28 -32.25
CA ALA A 113 -41.42 14.71 -32.27
C ALA A 113 -41.32 15.33 -30.86
N VAL A 114 -40.85 16.58 -30.79
CA VAL A 114 -40.73 17.36 -29.56
C VAL A 114 -40.96 18.85 -29.86
N THR A 115 -41.61 19.56 -28.94
CA THR A 115 -41.77 21.01 -29.02
C THR A 115 -40.62 21.70 -28.29
N LEU A 116 -39.89 22.56 -28.98
CA LEU A 116 -38.71 23.23 -28.44
C LEU A 116 -38.89 24.76 -28.46
N THR A 117 -38.27 25.42 -27.50
CA THR A 117 -38.16 26.88 -27.43
C THR A 117 -36.96 27.38 -28.24
N THR A 118 -36.84 28.68 -28.46
CA THR A 118 -35.61 29.24 -29.05
C THR A 118 -34.47 29.16 -28.03
N GLY A 119 -33.27 28.76 -28.47
CA GLY A 119 -32.07 28.68 -27.65
C GLY A 119 -31.43 27.29 -27.62
N TYR A 120 -30.46 27.09 -26.73
CA TYR A 120 -29.74 25.82 -26.58
C TYR A 120 -30.58 24.78 -25.83
N HIS A 121 -30.67 23.60 -26.42
CA HIS A 121 -31.26 22.40 -25.82
C HIS A 121 -30.21 21.30 -25.74
N ALA A 122 -30.13 20.61 -24.62
CA ALA A 122 -29.15 19.54 -24.45
C ALA A 122 -29.50 18.36 -25.37
N LEU A 123 -28.52 17.83 -26.09
CA LEU A 123 -28.66 16.72 -27.02
C LEU A 123 -27.74 15.57 -26.60
N ARG A 124 -28.32 14.39 -26.42
CA ARG A 124 -27.58 13.14 -26.20
C ARG A 124 -28.14 12.02 -27.07
N ILE A 125 -27.26 11.27 -27.73
CA ILE A 125 -27.62 10.01 -28.37
C ILE A 125 -26.77 8.90 -27.79
N ASP A 126 -27.43 7.84 -27.33
CA ASP A 126 -26.77 6.57 -27.01
C ASP A 126 -26.95 5.62 -28.19
N PHE A 127 -25.90 4.91 -28.58
CA PHE A 127 -25.89 3.95 -29.69
C PHE A 127 -24.99 2.77 -29.32
N PHE A 128 -25.37 1.55 -29.68
CA PHE A 128 -24.44 0.41 -29.67
C PHE A 128 -24.37 -0.22 -31.05
N GLU A 129 -23.21 -0.81 -31.34
CA GLU A 129 -22.96 -1.64 -32.52
C GLU A 129 -22.48 -3.01 -32.02
N ALA A 130 -23.15 -4.09 -32.41
CA ALA A 130 -22.74 -5.45 -32.07
C ALA A 130 -21.90 -6.07 -33.19
N GLY A 131 -22.30 -5.91 -34.44
CA GLY A 131 -21.54 -6.31 -35.61
C GLY A 131 -22.39 -6.39 -36.88
N GLY A 132 -21.76 -6.20 -38.04
CA GLY A 132 -22.48 -6.08 -39.31
C GLY A 132 -22.03 -4.83 -40.06
N GLY A 133 -22.97 -3.98 -40.48
CA GLY A 133 -22.62 -2.61 -40.83
C GLY A 133 -22.44 -1.79 -39.56
N GLN A 134 -22.33 -0.46 -39.69
CA GLN A 134 -22.50 0.43 -38.54
C GLN A 134 -22.98 1.77 -39.07
N GLN A 135 -24.05 2.32 -38.49
CA GLN A 135 -24.57 3.62 -38.89
C GLN A 135 -25.16 4.37 -37.69
N LEU A 136 -24.92 5.67 -37.64
CA LEU A 136 -25.66 6.62 -36.81
C LEU A 136 -25.83 7.94 -37.55
N THR A 137 -27.07 8.24 -37.95
CA THR A 137 -27.43 9.51 -38.62
C THR A 137 -28.57 10.20 -37.89
N LEU A 138 -28.41 11.50 -37.57
CA LEU A 138 -29.47 12.35 -37.01
C LEU A 138 -29.98 13.35 -38.06
N GLN A 139 -31.27 13.28 -38.34
CA GLN A 139 -31.99 14.21 -39.21
C GLN A 139 -33.12 14.89 -38.45
N TRP A 140 -33.62 16.00 -39.00
CA TRP A 140 -34.79 16.69 -38.47
C TRP A 140 -35.68 17.28 -39.56
N GLN A 141 -36.95 17.51 -39.19
CA GLN A 141 -37.88 18.41 -39.85
C GLN A 141 -38.10 19.60 -38.91
N THR A 142 -37.73 20.80 -39.37
CA THR A 142 -38.00 22.05 -38.66
C THR A 142 -39.48 22.43 -38.76
N PRO A 143 -40.00 23.33 -37.90
CA PRO A 143 -41.38 23.80 -37.97
C PRO A 143 -41.77 24.24 -39.39
N GLY A 144 -42.81 23.63 -39.96
CA GLY A 144 -43.30 23.91 -41.31
C GLY A 144 -42.58 23.19 -42.47
N SER A 145 -41.50 22.44 -42.20
CA SER A 145 -40.85 21.59 -43.21
C SER A 145 -41.56 20.25 -43.36
N THR A 146 -41.60 19.72 -44.57
CA THR A 146 -42.07 18.35 -44.89
C THR A 146 -40.92 17.39 -45.22
N THR A 147 -39.67 17.86 -45.22
CA THR A 147 -38.49 17.07 -45.62
C THR A 147 -37.49 16.94 -44.49
N PHE A 148 -36.95 15.73 -44.31
CA PHE A 148 -35.86 15.48 -43.38
C PHE A 148 -34.54 15.93 -43.99
N VAL A 149 -33.76 16.67 -43.21
CA VAL A 149 -32.37 17.02 -43.53
C VAL A 149 -31.48 16.63 -42.36
N THR A 150 -30.22 16.28 -42.62
CA THR A 150 -29.22 16.08 -41.56
C THR A 150 -29.14 17.35 -40.71
N VAL A 151 -29.13 17.19 -39.39
CA VAL A 151 -29.02 18.32 -38.47
C VAL A 151 -27.69 19.04 -38.75
N PRO A 152 -27.70 20.32 -39.17
CA PRO A 152 -26.50 20.97 -39.66
C PRO A 152 -25.57 21.38 -38.52
N ASN A 153 -24.25 21.42 -38.78
CA ASN A 153 -23.26 21.88 -37.81
C ASN A 153 -23.56 23.30 -37.28
N SER A 154 -24.24 24.14 -38.06
CA SER A 154 -24.60 25.51 -37.67
C SER A 154 -25.55 25.61 -36.48
N VAL A 155 -26.22 24.50 -36.11
CA VAL A 155 -27.08 24.43 -34.93
C VAL A 155 -26.54 23.45 -33.89
N LEU A 156 -25.41 22.80 -34.11
CA LEU A 156 -24.80 21.88 -33.16
C LEU A 156 -23.64 22.56 -32.44
N SER A 157 -23.57 22.40 -31.13
CA SER A 157 -22.42 22.84 -30.35
C SER A 157 -22.08 21.88 -29.22
N THR A 158 -20.84 21.96 -28.75
CA THR A 158 -20.36 21.27 -27.55
C THR A 158 -19.44 22.21 -26.78
N ASP A 159 -19.02 21.82 -25.59
CA ASP A 159 -18.18 22.66 -24.75
C ASP A 159 -16.84 22.99 -25.43
N ALA A 160 -16.46 24.27 -25.41
CA ALA A 160 -15.21 24.76 -25.96
C ALA A 160 -14.02 24.45 -25.03
N GLY A 161 -12.84 24.29 -25.62
CA GLY A 161 -11.60 24.09 -24.84
C GLY A 161 -11.52 22.77 -24.07
N VAL A 162 -12.38 21.79 -24.40
CA VAL A 162 -12.43 20.49 -23.76
C VAL A 162 -11.15 19.68 -24.05
N VAL A 163 -10.52 19.20 -22.98
CA VAL A 163 -9.44 18.21 -23.07
C VAL A 163 -10.06 16.83 -23.25
N ARG A 164 -9.83 16.21 -24.42
CA ARG A 164 -10.38 14.90 -24.80
C ARG A 164 -9.43 13.78 -24.41
N VAL A 165 -9.64 13.19 -23.24
CA VAL A 165 -8.80 12.13 -22.68
C VAL A 165 -9.40 10.77 -23.01
N THR A 166 -8.58 9.85 -23.53
CA THR A 166 -8.98 8.47 -23.83
C THR A 166 -8.17 7.46 -23.03
N ALA A 167 -8.76 6.29 -22.79
CA ALA A 167 -8.09 5.17 -22.15
C ALA A 167 -8.45 3.85 -22.85
N PRO A 168 -7.46 3.04 -23.27
CA PRO A 168 -7.70 1.75 -23.92
C PRO A 168 -8.29 0.72 -22.96
N GLY A 169 -8.63 -0.45 -23.50
CA GLY A 169 -9.15 -1.59 -22.75
C GLY A 169 -10.68 -1.59 -22.63
N LYS A 170 -11.19 -2.73 -22.19
CA LYS A 170 -12.62 -3.02 -22.06
C LYS A 170 -13.34 -2.07 -21.10
N LYS A 171 -14.55 -1.68 -21.47
CA LYS A 171 -15.52 -0.95 -20.64
C LYS A 171 -16.70 -1.85 -20.27
N GLU A 172 -17.38 -1.51 -19.19
CA GLU A 172 -18.42 -2.35 -18.61
C GLU A 172 -19.79 -1.67 -18.59
N CYS A 173 -20.83 -2.44 -18.85
CA CYS A 173 -22.20 -2.10 -18.52
C CYS A 173 -22.50 -2.43 -17.06
N GLU A 174 -23.50 -1.76 -16.49
CA GLU A 174 -24.07 -2.12 -15.19
C GLU A 174 -24.66 -3.53 -15.24
N GLY A 175 -24.29 -4.38 -14.29
CA GLY A 175 -24.86 -5.72 -14.13
C GLY A 175 -26.20 -5.69 -13.40
N THR A 176 -27.00 -6.75 -13.54
CA THR A 176 -28.33 -6.85 -12.88
C THR A 176 -28.28 -6.87 -11.35
N GLY A 177 -27.15 -7.27 -10.76
CA GLY A 177 -26.92 -7.24 -9.30
C GLY A 177 -26.14 -6.02 -8.83
N ASP A 178 -25.71 -5.15 -9.74
CA ASP A 178 -24.91 -3.99 -9.40
C ASP A 178 -25.78 -2.92 -8.71
N SER A 179 -25.22 -2.29 -7.70
CA SER A 179 -25.86 -1.20 -6.94
C SER A 179 -24.78 -0.32 -6.30
N PRO A 180 -25.09 0.90 -5.82
CA PRO A 180 -24.07 1.73 -5.18
C PRO A 180 -23.35 0.98 -4.04
N GLY A 181 -22.02 0.91 -4.14
CA GLY A 181 -21.16 0.17 -3.22
C GLY A 181 -21.04 -1.33 -3.50
N ASP A 182 -21.75 -1.86 -4.51
CA ASP A 182 -21.65 -3.23 -4.99
C ASP A 182 -21.53 -3.26 -6.52
N GLY A 183 -20.31 -3.17 -7.04
CA GLY A 183 -20.02 -3.10 -8.46
C GLY A 183 -20.17 -1.71 -9.10
N LEU A 184 -20.77 -0.74 -8.37
CA LEU A 184 -20.90 0.67 -8.76
C LEU A 184 -20.30 1.62 -7.70
N PRO A 185 -19.90 2.84 -8.08
CA PRO A 185 -19.48 3.86 -7.12
C PRO A 185 -20.57 4.17 -6.08
N LEU A 186 -20.14 4.60 -4.90
CA LEU A 186 -21.03 5.08 -3.85
C LEU A 186 -21.56 6.47 -4.21
N THR A 187 -22.87 6.65 -4.32
CA THR A 187 -23.46 7.95 -4.72
C THR A 187 -23.83 8.86 -3.55
N SER A 188 -23.78 8.35 -2.32
CA SER A 188 -24.25 9.04 -1.10
C SER A 188 -23.12 9.28 -0.09
N VAL A 189 -23.39 10.16 0.88
CA VAL A 189 -22.51 10.39 2.04
C VAL A 189 -22.47 9.12 2.90
N HIS A 190 -21.27 8.75 3.35
CA HIS A 190 -21.12 7.58 4.22
C HIS A 190 -21.95 7.75 5.51
N PRO A 191 -22.78 6.76 5.93
CA PRO A 191 -23.78 6.98 6.99
C PRO A 191 -23.21 7.36 8.38
N ASN A 192 -21.93 7.06 8.63
CA ASN A 192 -21.18 7.47 9.82
C ASN A 192 -20.80 8.96 9.88
N PHE A 193 -21.19 9.75 8.85
CA PHE A 193 -20.84 11.16 8.79
C PHE A 193 -22.06 12.03 8.43
N ASN A 194 -22.12 13.20 9.07
CA ASN A 194 -22.96 14.31 8.62
C ASN A 194 -22.13 15.19 7.69
N LEU A 195 -22.73 15.66 6.59
CA LEU A 195 -22.07 16.57 5.65
C LEU A 195 -22.45 18.02 5.98
N ALA A 196 -21.45 18.91 6.04
CA ALA A 196 -21.65 20.34 6.15
C ALA A 196 -20.96 21.06 4.99
N ASN A 197 -21.63 22.06 4.42
CA ASN A 197 -21.07 22.95 3.40
C ASN A 197 -20.46 24.18 4.09
N LEU A 198 -19.24 24.54 3.73
CA LEU A 198 -18.49 25.63 4.37
C LEU A 198 -18.36 26.87 3.49
N ARG A 199 -18.93 26.89 2.28
CA ARG A 199 -18.80 28.03 1.38
C ARG A 199 -19.99 28.99 1.49
N PRO A 200 -19.78 30.27 1.88
CA PRO A 200 -20.84 31.27 1.86
C PRO A 200 -21.38 31.52 0.44
N ASN A 201 -22.54 32.16 0.34
CA ASN A 201 -23.14 32.47 -0.96
C ASN A 201 -22.19 33.33 -1.81
N GLY A 202 -21.96 32.93 -3.07
CA GLY A 202 -21.02 33.59 -3.98
C GLY A 202 -19.54 33.26 -3.76
N PHE A 203 -19.19 32.45 -2.76
CA PHE A 203 -17.83 31.93 -2.57
C PHE A 203 -17.69 30.56 -3.24
N GLU A 204 -16.92 30.49 -4.34
CA GLU A 204 -16.81 29.31 -5.21
C GLU A 204 -15.35 28.82 -5.30
N PRO A 205 -14.73 28.38 -4.18
CA PRO A 205 -13.29 28.11 -4.13
C PRO A 205 -12.94 26.81 -4.87
N ARG A 206 -11.98 26.90 -5.79
CA ARG A 206 -11.29 25.74 -6.39
C ARG A 206 -10.08 25.37 -5.55
N VAL A 207 -10.32 24.65 -4.47
CA VAL A 207 -9.33 24.43 -3.39
C VAL A 207 -8.22 23.50 -3.85
N THR A 208 -6.97 23.83 -3.56
CA THR A 208 -5.80 23.02 -3.95
C THR A 208 -4.76 22.85 -2.83
N GLY A 209 -5.06 23.37 -1.64
CA GLY A 209 -4.25 23.21 -0.44
C GLY A 209 -4.99 23.74 0.77
N MET A 210 -4.85 23.06 1.91
CA MET A 210 -5.50 23.42 3.16
C MET A 210 -4.62 23.17 4.38
N ASP A 211 -4.57 24.12 5.30
CA ASP A 211 -3.90 23.96 6.59
C ASP A 211 -4.53 24.85 7.66
N TRP A 212 -4.03 24.77 8.89
CA TRP A 212 -4.62 25.45 10.04
C TRP A 212 -3.67 26.48 10.64
N LEU A 213 -4.23 27.60 11.09
CA LEU A 213 -3.56 28.50 12.03
C LEU A 213 -3.62 27.91 13.45
N ASP A 214 -2.72 28.35 14.33
CA ASP A 214 -2.65 27.90 15.72
C ASP A 214 -3.93 28.21 16.51
N ASP A 215 -4.70 29.22 16.08
CA ASP A 215 -5.99 29.59 16.66
C ASP A 215 -7.18 28.76 16.15
N GLY A 216 -6.91 27.77 15.28
CA GLY A 216 -7.91 26.85 14.72
C GLY A 216 -8.67 27.38 13.49
N ARG A 217 -8.34 28.56 12.96
CA ARG A 217 -8.90 29.02 11.68
C ARG A 217 -8.31 28.23 10.50
N LEU A 218 -9.15 28.00 9.49
CA LEU A 218 -8.77 27.26 8.28
C LEU A 218 -8.13 28.22 7.27
N VAL A 219 -7.00 27.83 6.68
CA VAL A 219 -6.37 28.52 5.56
C VAL A 219 -6.49 27.64 4.32
N ILE A 220 -6.93 28.22 3.21
CA ILE A 220 -7.01 27.51 1.92
C ILE A 220 -6.29 28.31 0.81
N CYS A 221 -5.73 27.61 -0.18
CA CYS A 221 -5.36 28.22 -1.46
C CYS A 221 -6.27 27.76 -2.60
N THR A 222 -6.46 28.61 -3.59
CA THR A 222 -7.29 28.33 -4.78
C THR A 222 -6.48 28.34 -6.07
N TRP A 223 -6.81 27.43 -6.99
CA TRP A 223 -6.05 27.23 -8.24
C TRP A 223 -6.00 28.46 -9.17
N GLY A 224 -7.07 29.24 -9.27
CA GLY A 224 -7.17 30.40 -10.18
C GLY A 224 -7.43 30.09 -11.66
N GLY A 225 -6.96 28.95 -12.20
CA GLY A 225 -7.16 28.54 -13.60
C GLY A 225 -5.89 28.51 -14.46
N THR A 226 -5.96 27.92 -15.67
CA THR A 226 -4.85 27.88 -16.64
C THR A 226 -4.71 29.18 -17.44
N ASN A 227 -3.48 29.49 -17.86
CA ASN A 227 -3.06 30.78 -18.44
C ASN A 227 -2.70 30.76 -19.95
N ASP A 228 -2.94 29.68 -20.68
CA ASP A 228 -2.49 29.58 -22.08
C ASP A 228 -3.42 30.26 -23.11
N SER A 229 -4.54 30.84 -22.68
CA SER A 229 -5.53 31.53 -23.53
C SER A 229 -5.77 33.02 -23.19
N GLY A 230 -4.97 33.61 -22.31
CA GLY A 230 -4.96 35.07 -22.09
C GLY A 230 -6.11 35.65 -21.26
N THR A 231 -6.84 34.84 -20.47
CA THR A 231 -8.01 35.29 -19.68
C THR A 231 -8.04 34.85 -18.21
N SER A 232 -6.92 34.40 -17.62
CA SER A 232 -6.95 33.73 -16.30
C SER A 232 -7.17 34.64 -15.08
N GLN A 233 -7.91 34.12 -14.08
CA GLN A 233 -7.90 34.61 -12.71
C GLN A 233 -6.65 34.11 -11.98
N ALA A 234 -6.07 34.91 -11.09
CA ALA A 234 -4.94 34.47 -10.27
C ALA A 234 -5.39 33.56 -9.12
N GLY A 235 -4.50 32.68 -8.67
CA GLY A 235 -4.71 31.94 -7.43
C GLY A 235 -4.69 32.86 -6.21
N GLU A 236 -5.48 32.51 -5.20
CA GLU A 236 -5.67 33.30 -4.00
C GLU A 236 -5.46 32.44 -2.74
N VAL A 237 -5.21 33.09 -1.61
CA VAL A 237 -5.19 32.47 -0.28
C VAL A 237 -6.23 33.14 0.59
N TRP A 238 -7.00 32.33 1.30
CA TRP A 238 -8.12 32.76 2.13
C TRP A 238 -7.99 32.18 3.54
N ILE A 239 -8.24 33.00 4.55
CA ILE A 239 -8.49 32.56 5.92
C ILE A 239 -10.00 32.49 6.13
N LEU A 240 -10.46 31.38 6.71
CA LEU A 240 -11.86 31.12 7.03
C LEU A 240 -12.06 30.98 8.53
N GLY A 241 -13.05 31.72 9.05
CA GLY A 241 -13.50 31.63 10.43
C GLY A 241 -14.79 30.82 10.57
N ASN A 242 -15.08 30.37 11.80
CA ASN A 242 -16.30 29.65 12.15
C ASN A 242 -16.54 28.37 11.32
N THR A 243 -15.47 27.64 10.97
CA THR A 243 -15.54 26.42 10.16
C THR A 243 -15.74 25.14 11.00
N GLY A 244 -15.50 25.20 12.31
CA GLY A 244 -15.65 24.08 13.26
C GLY A 244 -17.10 23.75 13.65
N GLY A 245 -17.33 22.58 14.26
CA GLY A 245 -18.63 22.19 14.82
C GLY A 245 -19.78 22.21 13.79
N ASN A 246 -20.93 22.82 14.15
CA ASN A 246 -22.13 22.91 13.31
C ASN A 246 -22.09 24.05 12.28
N ALA A 247 -20.91 24.35 11.72
CA ALA A 247 -20.73 25.40 10.72
C ALA A 247 -21.71 25.26 9.54
N THR A 248 -22.23 26.39 9.07
CA THR A 248 -23.10 26.48 7.89
C THR A 248 -22.60 27.57 6.95
N PRO A 249 -23.03 27.58 5.67
CA PRO A 249 -22.69 28.66 4.74
C PRO A 249 -22.99 30.07 5.25
N GLY A 250 -23.99 30.25 6.13
CA GLY A 250 -24.35 31.55 6.68
C GLY A 250 -23.51 32.01 7.87
N THR A 251 -22.71 31.11 8.48
CA THR A 251 -21.90 31.42 9.67
C THR A 251 -20.41 31.52 9.37
N VAL A 252 -19.95 30.86 8.30
CA VAL A 252 -18.55 30.90 7.88
C VAL A 252 -18.19 32.29 7.38
N THR A 253 -17.07 32.81 7.88
CA THR A 253 -16.49 34.07 7.39
C THR A 253 -15.30 33.77 6.49
N THR A 254 -15.06 34.62 5.49
CA THR A 254 -13.94 34.48 4.56
C THR A 254 -13.17 35.80 4.50
N LYS A 255 -11.85 35.73 4.50
CA LYS A 255 -10.95 36.88 4.32
C LYS A 255 -9.83 36.50 3.36
N ARG A 256 -9.72 37.22 2.24
CA ARG A 256 -8.61 37.03 1.31
C ARG A 256 -7.35 37.63 1.91
N VAL A 257 -6.30 36.83 1.98
CA VAL A 257 -5.01 37.22 2.55
C VAL A 257 -3.86 37.13 1.54
N GLY A 258 -4.07 36.43 0.43
CA GLY A 258 -3.10 36.36 -0.68
C GLY A 258 -3.80 36.35 -2.04
N SER A 259 -3.12 36.85 -3.07
CA SER A 259 -3.60 36.88 -4.47
C SER A 259 -2.42 36.89 -5.44
N ALA A 260 -2.69 36.91 -6.75
CA ALA A 260 -1.66 36.96 -7.80
C ALA A 260 -0.72 35.73 -7.84
N LEU A 261 -1.15 34.60 -7.28
CA LEU A 261 -0.37 33.36 -7.25
C LEU A 261 -0.59 32.56 -8.54
N LYS A 262 0.48 31.95 -9.07
CA LYS A 262 0.43 31.18 -10.31
C LYS A 262 0.15 29.71 -10.04
N GLU A 263 -1.10 29.33 -10.25
CA GLU A 263 -1.61 27.95 -10.12
C GLU A 263 -1.11 27.27 -8.83
N PRO A 264 -1.44 27.82 -7.65
CA PRO A 264 -1.01 27.24 -6.40
C PRO A 264 -1.62 25.84 -6.25
N MET A 265 -0.77 24.88 -5.91
CA MET A 265 -1.11 23.45 -5.78
C MET A 265 -0.62 22.89 -4.44
N GLY A 266 -0.50 23.77 -3.44
CA GLY A 266 -0.17 23.39 -2.09
C GLY A 266 -0.01 24.53 -1.13
N LEU A 267 -0.34 24.29 0.14
CA LEU A 267 -0.27 25.27 1.22
C LEU A 267 0.19 24.60 2.52
N LYS A 268 1.04 25.29 3.27
CA LYS A 268 1.42 24.88 4.63
C LYS A 268 1.58 26.11 5.53
N VAL A 269 1.07 26.03 6.76
CA VAL A 269 1.34 27.00 7.83
C VAL A 269 2.49 26.45 8.67
N VAL A 270 3.53 27.24 8.88
CA VAL A 270 4.67 26.88 9.73
C VAL A 270 5.06 28.09 10.57
N ASP A 271 4.98 27.94 11.90
CA ASP A 271 5.24 29.01 12.88
C ASP A 271 4.37 30.25 12.63
N GLY A 272 3.07 30.04 12.38
CA GLY A 272 2.10 31.09 12.04
C GLY A 272 2.27 31.71 10.64
N VAL A 273 3.28 31.31 9.86
CA VAL A 273 3.55 31.87 8.53
C VAL A 273 3.01 30.95 7.42
N ILE A 274 2.33 31.52 6.43
CA ILE A 274 1.77 30.79 5.28
C ILE A 274 2.80 30.64 4.16
N TYR A 275 3.01 29.41 3.71
CA TYR A 275 3.82 29.04 2.55
C TYR A 275 2.94 28.40 1.48
N VAL A 276 3.17 28.78 0.22
CA VAL A 276 2.39 28.32 -0.93
C VAL A 276 3.29 27.75 -2.01
N SER A 277 3.00 26.53 -2.44
CA SER A 277 3.62 25.91 -3.63
C SER A 277 2.90 26.42 -4.88
N GLU A 278 3.56 27.28 -5.63
CA GLU A 278 3.13 27.74 -6.95
C GLU A 278 3.77 26.89 -8.05
N LYS A 279 3.33 27.02 -9.31
CA LYS A 279 3.83 26.19 -10.42
C LYS A 279 5.36 26.07 -10.53
N MET A 280 6.10 27.14 -10.22
CA MET A 280 7.56 27.24 -10.41
C MET A 280 8.35 27.67 -9.17
N ARG A 281 7.68 27.92 -8.03
CA ARG A 281 8.33 28.44 -6.83
C ARG A 281 7.57 28.12 -5.55
N LEU A 282 8.31 28.13 -4.45
CA LEU A 282 7.76 28.17 -3.10
C LEU A 282 7.74 29.63 -2.63
N THR A 283 6.58 30.12 -2.21
CA THR A 283 6.37 31.51 -1.80
C THR A 283 5.95 31.58 -0.35
N ARG A 284 6.65 32.42 0.42
CA ARG A 284 6.30 32.81 1.79
C ARG A 284 5.46 34.09 1.74
N LEU A 285 4.28 34.05 2.34
CA LEU A 285 3.42 35.23 2.49
C LEU A 285 3.81 35.96 3.79
N VAL A 286 4.10 37.26 3.68
CA VAL A 286 4.56 38.08 4.80
C VAL A 286 3.57 39.22 5.00
N ASP A 287 2.97 39.25 6.18
CA ASP A 287 2.21 40.38 6.71
C ASP A 287 3.17 41.23 7.57
N THR A 288 3.37 42.49 7.19
CA THR A 288 4.27 43.43 7.86
C THR A 288 3.53 44.42 8.76
N ASN A 289 2.21 44.47 8.68
CA ASN A 289 1.40 45.51 9.33
C ASN A 289 0.40 44.92 10.36
N GLY A 290 0.23 43.60 10.39
CA GLY A 290 -0.59 42.86 11.35
C GLY A 290 -2.07 42.77 10.97
N ASP A 291 -2.45 43.13 9.74
CA ASP A 291 -3.82 43.04 9.24
C ASP A 291 -4.17 41.67 8.64
N GLU A 292 -3.28 40.68 8.75
CA GLU A 292 -3.34 39.33 8.20
C GLU A 292 -3.28 39.25 6.67
N VAL A 293 -3.15 40.36 5.96
CA VAL A 293 -3.01 40.38 4.50
C VAL A 293 -1.53 40.40 4.13
N ALA A 294 -1.15 39.60 3.14
CA ALA A 294 0.23 39.56 2.69
C ALA A 294 0.61 40.87 1.99
N ASP A 295 1.49 41.64 2.62
CA ASP A 295 2.14 42.82 2.04
C ASP A 295 3.28 42.42 1.08
N GLN A 296 3.94 41.30 1.35
CA GLN A 296 5.08 40.81 0.56
C GLN A 296 4.98 39.32 0.25
N TYR A 297 5.44 38.97 -0.95
CA TYR A 297 5.50 37.60 -1.48
C TYR A 297 6.97 37.24 -1.65
N GLN A 298 7.55 36.63 -0.64
CA GLN A 298 8.96 36.29 -0.62
C GLN A 298 9.18 34.93 -1.29
N GLN A 299 9.97 34.89 -2.35
CA GLN A 299 10.40 33.64 -2.97
C GLN A 299 11.39 32.90 -2.05
N VAL A 300 11.06 31.68 -1.66
CA VAL A 300 11.91 30.79 -0.85
C VAL A 300 12.78 29.92 -1.75
N ALA A 301 12.18 29.28 -2.77
CA ALA A 301 12.87 28.40 -3.69
C ALA A 301 12.22 28.42 -5.08
N THR A 302 12.96 28.02 -6.11
CA THR A 302 12.48 27.86 -7.49
C THR A 302 12.96 26.54 -8.08
N TRP A 303 12.21 26.02 -9.05
CA TRP A 303 12.56 24.80 -9.79
C TRP A 303 12.29 24.95 -11.29
N PRO A 304 12.85 24.08 -12.15
CA PRO A 304 12.63 24.13 -13.59
C PRO A 304 11.15 24.02 -13.98
N TYR A 305 10.76 24.79 -15.00
CA TYR A 305 9.42 24.82 -15.59
C TYR A 305 9.51 24.97 -17.10
N GLY A 306 8.85 24.07 -17.83
CA GLY A 306 8.90 23.98 -19.29
C GLY A 306 7.87 24.81 -20.05
N GLY A 307 6.97 25.52 -19.36
CA GLY A 307 5.95 26.33 -20.04
C GLY A 307 4.73 25.54 -20.51
N THR A 308 4.55 24.29 -20.08
CA THR A 308 3.40 23.48 -20.50
C THR A 308 2.16 23.74 -19.62
N PHE A 309 0.96 23.54 -20.19
CA PHE A 309 -0.29 23.83 -19.47
C PHE A 309 -0.42 23.01 -18.19
N HIS A 310 0.03 21.74 -18.22
CA HIS A 310 -0.14 20.77 -17.15
C HIS A 310 1.23 20.29 -16.64
N GLU A 311 1.83 21.14 -15.80
CA GLU A 311 3.15 20.94 -15.18
C GLU A 311 3.14 21.58 -13.78
N PHE A 312 2.49 20.91 -12.84
CA PHE A 312 2.20 21.42 -11.48
C PHE A 312 3.28 21.10 -10.44
N ALA A 313 3.22 21.80 -9.30
CA ALA A 313 4.02 21.53 -8.11
C ALA A 313 3.11 21.23 -6.92
N PHE A 314 2.80 19.95 -6.72
CA PHE A 314 1.82 19.47 -5.76
C PHE A 314 2.40 19.36 -4.35
N GLY A 315 1.71 19.88 -3.34
CA GLY A 315 2.27 20.11 -2.02
C GLY A 315 1.25 20.57 -1.00
N LEU A 316 1.64 20.94 0.21
CA LEU A 316 3.00 21.10 0.72
C LEU A 316 3.12 20.42 2.07
N MET A 317 4.09 19.51 2.23
CA MET A 317 4.37 18.88 3.53
C MET A 317 5.54 19.57 4.21
N TYR A 318 5.59 19.52 5.54
CA TYR A 318 6.69 20.07 6.32
C TYR A 318 7.06 19.13 7.46
N GLU A 319 8.36 18.90 7.60
CA GLU A 319 9.01 18.26 8.75
C GLU A 319 10.34 18.98 8.93
N ALA A 320 10.53 19.63 10.09
CA ALA A 320 11.66 20.53 10.28
C ALA A 320 13.01 19.84 9.97
N PRO A 321 13.91 20.49 9.22
CA PRO A 321 13.82 21.85 8.67
C PRO A 321 13.31 21.91 7.20
N PHE A 322 12.66 20.87 6.68
CA PHE A 322 12.38 20.72 5.26
C PHE A 322 10.88 20.78 4.89
N PHE A 323 10.60 21.47 3.79
CA PHE A 323 9.37 21.27 3.02
C PHE A 323 9.53 20.15 2.00
N TYR A 324 8.44 19.46 1.68
CA TYR A 324 8.38 18.42 0.63
C TYR A 324 7.21 18.67 -0.32
N LEU A 325 7.47 18.50 -1.62
CA LEU A 325 6.47 18.64 -2.67
C LEU A 325 6.85 17.78 -3.89
N ASN A 326 5.89 17.54 -4.78
CA ASN A 326 6.08 16.78 -6.01
C ASN A 326 6.04 17.69 -7.24
N LEU A 327 6.97 17.47 -8.16
CA LEU A 327 6.98 18.10 -9.48
C LEU A 327 6.35 17.14 -10.50
N SER A 328 5.22 17.52 -11.09
CA SER A 328 4.59 16.75 -12.18
C SER A 328 5.39 16.84 -13.47
N VAL A 329 5.38 15.80 -14.30
CA VAL A 329 5.86 15.92 -15.69
C VAL A 329 4.98 16.89 -16.48
N GLY A 330 5.51 17.42 -17.59
CA GLY A 330 4.72 18.11 -18.60
C GLY A 330 3.81 17.15 -19.34
N ILE A 331 2.56 17.58 -19.55
CA ILE A 331 1.50 16.83 -20.23
C ILE A 331 0.99 17.68 -21.41
N ASP A 332 0.71 17.02 -22.53
CA ASP A 332 0.09 17.58 -23.73
C ASP A 332 -1.44 17.49 -23.66
N TYR A 333 -2.14 18.35 -24.42
CA TYR A 333 -3.60 18.29 -24.49
C TYR A 333 -4.05 16.88 -24.92
N GLY A 334 -5.01 16.32 -24.19
CA GLY A 334 -5.46 14.93 -24.33
C GLY A 334 -4.85 13.97 -23.31
N GLY A 335 -3.94 14.45 -22.44
CA GLY A 335 -3.40 13.66 -21.33
C GLY A 335 -2.14 12.87 -21.66
N ASN A 336 -1.56 13.04 -22.85
CA ASN A 336 -0.30 12.39 -23.19
C ASN A 336 0.87 13.03 -22.46
N THR A 337 1.83 12.22 -22.02
CA THR A 337 3.07 12.75 -21.46
C THR A 337 3.87 13.45 -22.55
N THR A 338 4.26 14.71 -22.33
CA THR A 338 5.11 15.44 -23.28
C THR A 338 6.43 14.70 -23.46
N ASN A 339 6.82 14.39 -24.69
CA ASN A 339 8.03 13.62 -24.98
C ASN A 339 8.74 14.16 -26.23
N PRO A 340 9.98 14.67 -26.14
CA PRO A 340 10.79 14.83 -24.92
C PRO A 340 10.18 15.86 -23.95
N GLN A 341 10.50 15.74 -22.66
CA GLN A 341 10.17 16.76 -21.65
C GLN A 341 10.94 18.05 -21.96
N VAL A 342 10.27 19.20 -21.81
CA VAL A 342 10.87 20.52 -22.12
C VAL A 342 11.98 20.90 -21.14
N VAL A 343 11.84 20.49 -19.87
CA VAL A 343 12.85 20.63 -18.82
C VAL A 343 13.10 19.31 -18.12
N GLY A 344 14.35 19.07 -17.70
CA GLY A 344 14.75 17.83 -17.04
C GLY A 344 14.24 17.70 -15.60
N ASN A 345 14.27 16.47 -15.09
CA ASN A 345 14.01 16.12 -13.69
C ASN A 345 12.63 16.56 -13.12
N ARG A 346 11.63 16.73 -13.98
CA ARG A 346 10.22 16.70 -13.56
C ARG A 346 9.82 15.25 -13.24
N GLY A 347 8.66 15.01 -12.63
CA GLY A 347 8.27 13.67 -12.20
C GLY A 347 8.99 13.18 -10.94
N THR A 348 9.30 14.11 -10.03
CA THR A 348 10.12 13.86 -8.83
C THR A 348 9.52 14.46 -7.57
N THR A 349 9.79 13.85 -6.42
CA THR A 349 9.62 14.51 -5.12
C THR A 349 10.90 15.26 -4.76
N ILE A 350 10.78 16.52 -4.31
CA ILE A 350 11.90 17.34 -3.82
C ILE A 350 11.72 17.67 -2.34
N LYS A 351 12.83 17.97 -1.67
CA LYS A 351 12.85 18.56 -0.33
C LYS A 351 13.58 19.90 -0.33
N ILE A 352 13.05 20.89 0.38
CA ILE A 352 13.51 22.29 0.38
C ILE A 352 13.76 22.71 1.83
N ASN A 353 14.96 23.16 2.16
CA ASN A 353 15.26 23.70 3.48
C ASN A 353 14.52 25.04 3.66
N LYS A 354 13.73 25.16 4.74
CA LYS A 354 12.87 26.31 5.00
C LYS A 354 13.65 27.64 5.07
N ASP A 355 14.83 27.63 5.70
CA ASP A 355 15.56 28.85 6.02
C ASP A 355 16.44 29.33 4.86
N THR A 356 17.06 28.39 4.13
CA THR A 356 18.03 28.69 3.07
C THR A 356 17.44 28.65 1.67
N GLY A 357 16.29 27.99 1.48
CA GLY A 357 15.72 27.72 0.16
C GLY A 357 16.47 26.66 -0.65
N ALA A 358 17.56 26.10 -0.13
CA ALA A 358 18.32 25.04 -0.78
C ALA A 358 17.49 23.76 -0.87
N TRP A 359 17.51 23.07 -2.02
CA TRP A 359 16.67 21.90 -2.25
C TRP A 359 17.38 20.78 -3.01
N THR A 360 16.88 19.56 -2.85
CA THR A 360 17.42 18.33 -3.47
C THR A 360 16.31 17.37 -3.89
N TYR A 361 16.59 16.51 -4.88
CA TYR A 361 15.69 15.42 -5.28
C TYR A 361 15.70 14.26 -4.28
N VAL A 362 14.52 13.71 -3.98
CA VAL A 362 14.33 12.57 -3.07
C VAL A 362 14.09 11.29 -3.86
N ALA A 363 13.10 11.29 -4.75
CA ALA A 363 12.72 10.12 -5.55
C ALA A 363 12.15 10.56 -6.91
N GLY A 364 12.08 9.63 -7.86
CA GLY A 364 11.61 9.91 -9.23
C GLY A 364 10.76 8.80 -9.83
N GLY A 365 10.42 8.95 -11.10
CA GLY A 365 9.53 8.03 -11.80
C GLY A 365 8.06 8.21 -11.46
N LEU A 366 7.67 9.45 -11.13
CA LEU A 366 6.28 9.89 -10.96
C LEU A 366 5.80 10.58 -12.23
N ARG A 367 4.51 10.51 -12.54
CA ARG A 367 3.92 11.18 -13.70
C ARG A 367 3.19 12.46 -13.29
N THR A 368 2.01 12.29 -12.72
CA THR A 368 1.18 13.39 -12.20
C THR A 368 0.88 13.08 -10.72
N PRO A 369 1.86 13.32 -9.83
CA PRO A 369 1.77 12.99 -8.42
C PRO A 369 0.96 14.02 -7.62
N HIS A 370 -0.35 14.06 -7.85
CA HIS A 370 -1.26 15.08 -7.31
C HIS A 370 -1.30 15.08 -5.78
N GLY A 371 -1.37 13.93 -5.13
CA GLY A 371 -1.43 13.87 -3.68
C GLY A 371 -0.08 13.61 -3.01
N ILE A 372 0.13 14.26 -1.87
CA ILE A 372 1.27 14.04 -0.98
C ILE A 372 0.79 14.11 0.47
N GLY A 373 1.29 13.22 1.33
CA GLY A 373 0.87 13.19 2.73
C GLY A 373 1.74 12.33 3.62
N TRP A 374 1.71 12.61 4.92
CA TRP A 374 2.34 11.77 5.94
C TRP A 374 1.50 10.52 6.17
N GLY A 375 2.19 9.41 6.38
CA GLY A 375 1.62 8.10 6.64
C GLY A 375 2.11 7.48 7.95
N PRO A 376 1.96 6.15 8.09
CA PRO A 376 2.51 5.44 9.25
C PRO A 376 4.03 5.66 9.35
N GLU A 377 4.53 5.68 10.59
CA GLU A 377 5.95 5.86 10.90
C GLU A 377 6.56 7.16 10.32
N ASN A 378 5.74 8.21 10.19
CA ASN A 378 6.12 9.48 9.55
C ASN A 378 6.67 9.31 8.12
N GLY A 379 6.32 8.21 7.45
CA GLY A 379 6.69 8.00 6.04
C GLY A 379 5.97 8.97 5.12
N LEU A 380 6.62 9.39 4.03
CA LEU A 380 6.03 10.25 3.01
C LEU A 380 5.38 9.41 1.91
N PHE A 381 4.07 9.61 1.69
CA PHE A 381 3.30 8.85 0.70
C PHE A 381 2.75 9.77 -0.38
N VAL A 382 2.70 9.26 -1.61
CA VAL A 382 2.28 10.00 -2.80
C VAL A 382 1.29 9.19 -3.60
N THR A 383 0.20 9.82 -4.01
CA THR A 383 -0.71 9.28 -5.04
C THR A 383 -0.29 9.83 -6.40
N ASP A 384 -0.13 8.94 -7.38
CA ASP A 384 0.35 9.27 -8.71
C ASP A 384 -0.59 8.73 -9.78
N ASN A 385 -0.91 9.57 -10.77
CA ASN A 385 -1.97 9.29 -11.73
C ASN A 385 -1.47 8.51 -12.96
N GLN A 386 -2.32 7.62 -13.45
CA GLN A 386 -2.15 6.81 -14.65
C GLN A 386 -1.90 7.62 -15.93
N GLY A 387 -1.19 7.02 -16.88
CA GLY A 387 -0.95 7.54 -18.22
C GLY A 387 0.15 6.75 -18.92
N GLY A 388 0.91 7.38 -19.82
CA GLY A 388 2.04 6.72 -20.50
C GLY A 388 3.04 6.14 -19.49
N TRP A 389 3.38 4.87 -19.65
CA TRP A 389 4.22 4.03 -18.77
C TRP A 389 3.72 3.85 -17.33
N GLN A 390 2.53 4.35 -17.02
CA GLN A 390 1.91 4.30 -15.70
C GLN A 390 0.52 3.64 -15.83
N PRO A 391 0.42 2.30 -15.68
CA PRO A 391 -0.77 1.54 -16.09
C PRO A 391 -2.08 1.95 -15.44
N ALA A 392 -2.00 2.21 -14.13
CA ALA A 392 -3.09 2.62 -13.28
C ALA A 392 -2.56 3.64 -12.27
N SER A 393 -3.47 4.30 -11.56
CA SER A 393 -3.09 5.16 -10.46
C SER A 393 -2.50 4.34 -9.32
N LYS A 394 -1.60 4.92 -8.53
CA LYS A 394 -0.91 4.20 -7.44
C LYS A 394 -0.69 5.08 -6.21
N LEU A 395 -0.65 4.46 -5.04
CA LEU A 395 -0.06 5.00 -3.82
C LEU A 395 1.35 4.44 -3.68
N VAL A 396 2.34 5.30 -3.46
CA VAL A 396 3.75 4.92 -3.30
C VAL A 396 4.34 5.47 -2.00
N HIS A 397 5.32 4.77 -1.45
CA HIS A 397 6.09 5.21 -0.29
C HIS A 397 7.43 5.81 -0.75
N ILE A 398 7.55 7.13 -0.62
CA ILE A 398 8.72 7.91 -1.03
C ILE A 398 9.87 7.67 -0.06
N LYS A 399 11.02 7.27 -0.59
CA LYS A 399 12.31 7.24 0.10
C LYS A 399 13.41 7.72 -0.84
N GLN A 400 14.51 8.20 -0.27
CA GLN A 400 15.67 8.65 -1.04
C GLN A 400 16.10 7.56 -2.05
N GLY A 401 16.29 7.96 -3.31
CA GLY A 401 16.84 7.11 -4.37
C GLY A 401 15.86 6.16 -5.05
N ARG A 402 14.56 6.17 -4.68
CA ARG A 402 13.57 5.28 -5.28
C ARG A 402 13.10 5.77 -6.65
N PHE A 403 12.74 4.81 -7.50
CA PHE A 403 12.16 5.03 -8.83
C PHE A 403 10.84 4.28 -8.98
N PHE A 404 9.82 4.94 -9.52
CA PHE A 404 8.45 4.41 -9.58
C PHE A 404 7.93 4.13 -10.99
N ASN A 405 8.81 3.82 -11.95
CA ASN A 405 8.46 3.25 -13.27
C ASN A 405 7.92 4.22 -14.34
N HIS A 406 7.89 5.53 -14.10
CA HIS A 406 7.67 6.50 -15.18
C HIS A 406 9.02 7.00 -15.73
N TYR A 407 9.37 6.59 -16.95
CA TYR A 407 10.65 6.97 -17.57
C TYR A 407 10.52 8.29 -18.33
N LEU A 408 11.57 9.12 -18.25
CA LEU A 408 11.63 10.41 -18.93
C LEU A 408 12.57 10.36 -20.14
N ASN A 409 12.39 11.35 -21.03
CA ASN A 409 13.31 11.64 -22.11
C ASN A 409 13.55 13.17 -22.13
N PRO A 410 14.77 13.66 -21.82
CA PRO A 410 15.92 12.89 -21.34
C PRO A 410 15.65 12.20 -19.99
N PRO A 411 16.39 11.13 -19.64
CA PRO A 411 16.18 10.38 -18.40
C PRO A 411 16.24 11.25 -17.15
N GLY A 412 15.37 10.96 -16.18
CA GLY A 412 15.36 11.59 -14.87
C GLY A 412 16.49 11.13 -13.97
N PRO A 413 16.65 11.75 -12.77
CA PRO A 413 17.79 11.52 -11.90
C PRO A 413 17.79 10.13 -11.23
N PHE A 414 16.68 9.40 -11.29
CA PHE A 414 16.53 8.08 -10.69
C PHE A 414 16.11 7.00 -11.70
N ASP A 415 16.05 7.31 -12.99
CA ASP A 415 15.54 6.37 -14.02
C ASP A 415 16.40 5.10 -14.15
N SER A 416 17.64 5.13 -13.68
CA SER A 416 18.52 3.96 -13.62
C SER A 416 18.35 3.11 -12.36
N ALA A 417 17.54 3.55 -11.39
CA ALA A 417 17.30 2.81 -10.16
C ALA A 417 16.28 1.67 -10.39
N PRO A 418 16.34 0.58 -9.59
CA PRO A 418 15.33 -0.47 -9.66
C PRO A 418 13.93 0.07 -9.43
N VAL A 419 12.98 -0.42 -10.22
CA VAL A 419 11.56 -0.10 -10.06
C VAL A 419 11.09 -0.55 -8.68
N THR A 420 10.56 0.39 -7.92
CA THR A 420 9.92 0.14 -6.64
C THR A 420 8.44 -0.17 -6.87
N PRO A 421 7.92 -1.32 -6.41
CA PRO A 421 6.51 -1.63 -6.48
C PRO A 421 5.66 -0.59 -5.75
N PRO A 422 4.44 -0.30 -6.23
CA PRO A 422 3.53 0.55 -5.48
C PRO A 422 3.04 -0.13 -4.21
N VAL A 423 2.69 0.68 -3.22
CA VAL A 423 2.05 0.20 -1.99
C VAL A 423 0.66 -0.30 -2.32
N ILE A 424 -0.11 0.48 -3.08
CA ILE A 424 -1.45 0.14 -3.53
C ILE A 424 -1.61 0.60 -4.98
N TRP A 425 -2.13 -0.26 -5.84
CA TRP A 425 -2.76 0.14 -7.10
C TRP A 425 -4.17 0.63 -6.84
N LEU A 426 -4.57 1.71 -7.53
CA LEU A 426 -5.94 2.23 -7.57
C LEU A 426 -6.49 1.94 -8.99
N PRO A 427 -7.22 0.83 -9.18
CA PRO A 427 -7.70 0.41 -10.50
C PRO A 427 -8.50 1.48 -11.23
N GLN A 428 -8.05 1.76 -12.45
CA GLN A 428 -8.62 2.74 -13.36
C GLN A 428 -10.06 2.41 -13.70
N ASN A 429 -10.93 3.43 -13.71
CA ASN A 429 -12.36 3.35 -14.00
C ASN A 429 -13.20 2.52 -13.00
N GLU A 430 -12.58 1.92 -11.99
CA GLU A 430 -13.25 1.07 -10.99
C GLU A 430 -13.34 1.75 -9.63
N ILE A 431 -12.24 2.38 -9.18
CA ILE A 431 -12.15 3.02 -7.86
C ILE A 431 -11.22 4.25 -7.83
N GLY A 432 -10.40 4.46 -8.86
CA GLY A 432 -9.59 5.69 -8.99
C GLY A 432 -9.38 6.07 -10.46
N ASN A 433 -9.25 7.37 -10.73
CA ASN A 433 -8.94 7.94 -12.04
C ASN A 433 -8.01 9.15 -11.95
N SER A 434 -8.01 9.86 -10.81
CA SER A 434 -7.16 11.02 -10.57
C SER A 434 -7.05 11.25 -9.05
N PRO A 435 -6.45 10.30 -8.32
CA PRO A 435 -6.35 10.40 -6.88
C PRO A 435 -5.52 11.61 -6.47
N SER A 436 -5.92 12.23 -5.38
CA SER A 436 -5.32 13.43 -4.81
C SER A 436 -4.83 13.12 -3.38
N THR A 437 -4.82 14.10 -2.49
CA THR A 437 -4.18 14.04 -1.17
C THR A 437 -4.53 12.79 -0.36
N PRO A 438 -3.52 11.95 -0.02
CA PRO A 438 -3.67 10.87 0.94
C PRO A 438 -3.51 11.41 2.38
N LYS A 439 -4.60 11.41 3.15
CA LYS A 439 -4.59 11.80 4.56
C LYS A 439 -4.62 10.59 5.48
N TYR A 440 -3.53 10.34 6.22
CA TYR A 440 -3.49 9.28 7.22
C TYR A 440 -4.31 9.68 8.47
N MET A 441 -5.20 8.78 8.89
CA MET A 441 -6.09 8.97 10.03
C MET A 441 -5.45 8.39 11.28
N THR A 442 -5.26 9.21 12.31
CA THR A 442 -4.69 8.78 13.60
C THR A 442 -5.74 8.47 14.66
N SER A 443 -7.01 8.79 14.41
CA SER A 443 -8.12 8.60 15.34
C SER A 443 -9.43 8.26 14.61
N GLY A 444 -10.46 7.93 15.39
CA GLY A 444 -11.77 7.53 14.88
C GLY A 444 -11.83 6.09 14.36
N LEU A 445 -12.96 5.72 13.75
CA LEU A 445 -13.23 4.36 13.28
C LEU A 445 -12.17 3.84 12.29
N TYR A 446 -11.61 4.73 11.47
CA TYR A 446 -10.63 4.40 10.43
C TYR A 446 -9.20 4.77 10.83
N ALA A 447 -8.92 4.89 12.13
CA ALA A 447 -7.55 5.08 12.62
C ALA A 447 -6.61 4.00 12.06
N GLY A 448 -5.43 4.40 11.61
CA GLY A 448 -4.45 3.53 10.96
C GLY A 448 -4.63 3.37 9.44
N GLN A 449 -5.54 4.12 8.82
CA GLN A 449 -5.81 4.07 7.39
C GLN A 449 -5.61 5.44 6.73
N PHE A 450 -5.36 5.46 5.43
CA PHE A 450 -5.48 6.66 4.62
C PHE A 450 -6.93 6.88 4.19
N VAL A 451 -7.32 8.15 4.13
CA VAL A 451 -8.45 8.65 3.35
C VAL A 451 -7.87 9.39 2.16
N ILE A 452 -8.28 9.02 0.95
CA ILE A 452 -7.70 9.52 -0.31
C ILE A 452 -8.82 10.19 -1.11
N GLY A 453 -8.61 11.43 -1.55
CA GLY A 453 -9.52 12.11 -2.48
C GLY A 453 -9.30 11.67 -3.93
N ASP A 454 -10.29 11.87 -4.80
CA ASP A 454 -10.13 11.72 -6.24
C ASP A 454 -10.88 12.82 -6.99
N VAL A 455 -10.22 13.46 -7.97
CA VAL A 455 -10.79 14.57 -8.75
C VAL A 455 -11.76 14.08 -9.82
N THR A 456 -11.47 12.96 -10.50
CA THR A 456 -12.18 12.51 -11.70
C THR A 456 -13.14 11.36 -11.39
N TYR A 457 -12.65 10.33 -10.71
CA TYR A 457 -13.49 9.26 -10.19
C TYR A 457 -14.45 9.78 -9.10
N GLY A 458 -13.94 10.74 -8.31
CA GLY A 458 -14.73 11.47 -7.34
C GLY A 458 -14.81 10.81 -5.97
N GLY A 459 -15.16 11.63 -4.98
CA GLY A 459 -15.35 11.23 -3.60
C GLY A 459 -14.06 10.88 -2.86
N LEU A 460 -14.21 10.02 -1.85
CA LEU A 460 -13.13 9.52 -1.01
C LEU A 460 -13.02 7.99 -1.10
N GLN A 461 -11.78 7.50 -1.08
CA GLN A 461 -11.41 6.10 -0.88
C GLN A 461 -10.71 5.94 0.47
N ARG A 462 -10.68 4.71 0.99
CA ARG A 462 -9.85 4.34 2.15
C ARG A 462 -8.76 3.37 1.75
N ALA A 463 -7.58 3.50 2.35
CA ALA A 463 -6.49 2.54 2.17
C ALA A 463 -5.93 2.08 3.51
N ALA A 464 -5.98 0.77 3.75
CA ALA A 464 -5.32 0.14 4.89
C ALA A 464 -4.00 -0.48 4.42
N VAL A 465 -2.89 -0.10 5.04
CA VAL A 465 -1.55 -0.56 4.66
C VAL A 465 -0.93 -1.41 5.76
N GLU A 466 -0.11 -2.38 5.37
CA GLU A 466 0.67 -3.21 6.27
C GLU A 466 2.09 -3.42 5.73
N LYS A 467 3.04 -3.69 6.62
CA LYS A 467 4.40 -4.05 6.23
C LYS A 467 4.57 -5.55 6.16
N ILE A 468 4.88 -6.07 4.98
CA ILE A 468 5.32 -7.44 4.78
C ILE A 468 6.75 -7.41 4.29
N ASN A 469 7.64 -8.07 5.02
CA ASN A 469 9.07 -8.10 4.71
C ASN A 469 9.72 -6.70 4.61
N GLY A 470 9.28 -5.76 5.45
CA GLY A 470 9.84 -4.40 5.53
C GLY A 470 9.29 -3.40 4.50
N GLU A 471 8.49 -3.85 3.52
CA GLU A 471 7.85 -2.98 2.52
C GLU A 471 6.34 -2.91 2.74
N TYR A 472 5.76 -1.74 2.45
CA TYR A 472 4.32 -1.54 2.55
C TYR A 472 3.60 -2.12 1.34
N GLN A 473 2.46 -2.73 1.62
CA GLN A 473 1.43 -3.10 0.65
C GLN A 473 0.06 -2.97 1.33
N GLY A 474 -1.06 -3.13 0.62
CA GLY A 474 -2.35 -2.98 1.31
C GLY A 474 -3.61 -3.09 0.50
N ALA A 475 -4.71 -2.79 1.18
CA ALA A 475 -6.09 -2.89 0.72
C ALA A 475 -6.71 -1.50 0.46
N LEU A 476 -7.46 -1.38 -0.63
CA LEU A 476 -8.20 -0.18 -1.02
C LEU A 476 -9.71 -0.44 -0.98
N PHE A 477 -10.46 0.47 -0.39
CA PHE A 477 -11.91 0.41 -0.18
C PHE A 477 -12.59 1.69 -0.69
N ARG A 478 -13.86 1.56 -1.10
CA ARG A 478 -14.71 2.74 -1.34
C ARG A 478 -15.10 3.36 0.01
N MET A 479 -15.21 4.70 0.08
CA MET A 479 -15.70 5.37 1.28
C MET A 479 -17.00 6.13 1.05
N THR A 480 -17.01 7.11 0.13
CA THR A 480 -18.19 7.94 -0.18
C THR A 480 -17.98 8.75 -1.45
N GLN A 481 -19.04 9.06 -2.22
CA GLN A 481 -19.01 10.11 -3.25
C GLN A 481 -20.22 11.06 -3.21
N GLY A 482 -20.90 11.14 -2.07
CA GLY A 482 -22.00 12.10 -1.85
C GLY A 482 -21.55 13.56 -1.71
N LEU A 483 -20.42 13.93 -2.31
CA LEU A 483 -19.79 15.25 -2.21
C LEU A 483 -20.19 16.13 -3.41
N GLU A 484 -20.00 17.44 -3.29
CA GLU A 484 -20.46 18.41 -4.29
C GLU A 484 -19.52 18.60 -5.50
N ALA A 485 -18.28 18.14 -5.41
CA ALA A 485 -17.23 18.30 -6.42
C ALA A 485 -16.23 17.12 -6.40
N GLY A 486 -15.38 17.04 -7.44
CA GLY A 486 -14.18 16.19 -7.41
C GLY A 486 -13.19 16.69 -6.35
N ILE A 487 -12.51 15.79 -5.65
CA ILE A 487 -11.74 16.14 -4.44
C ILE A 487 -10.26 16.26 -4.76
N SER A 488 -9.71 17.45 -4.58
CA SER A 488 -8.27 17.76 -4.71
C SER A 488 -7.53 17.72 -3.38
N GLU A 489 -8.20 18.05 -2.29
CA GLU A 489 -7.52 18.23 -1.01
C GLU A 489 -8.34 17.63 0.14
N VAL A 490 -7.63 16.94 1.05
CA VAL A 490 -8.22 16.27 2.22
C VAL A 490 -7.39 16.60 3.44
N ASN A 491 -8.02 17.14 4.49
CA ASN A 491 -7.35 17.37 5.77
C ASN A 491 -8.28 17.01 6.94
N VAL A 492 -7.72 16.84 8.14
CA VAL A 492 -8.49 16.63 9.37
C VAL A 492 -8.38 17.89 10.19
N GLY A 493 -9.53 18.43 10.60
CA GLY A 493 -9.56 19.64 11.42
C GLY A 493 -9.33 19.38 12.91
N PRO A 494 -9.08 20.43 13.70
CA PRO A 494 -8.97 20.33 15.15
C PRO A 494 -10.23 19.75 15.82
N ASP A 495 -11.38 19.82 15.15
CA ASP A 495 -12.65 19.22 15.60
C ASP A 495 -12.79 17.73 15.24
N GLY A 496 -11.77 17.11 14.64
CA GLY A 496 -11.75 15.71 14.23
C GLY A 496 -12.58 15.40 12.97
N ALA A 497 -13.19 16.41 12.33
CA ALA A 497 -13.90 16.24 11.07
C ALA A 497 -12.93 16.16 9.89
N ILE A 498 -13.36 15.50 8.81
CA ILE A 498 -12.60 15.43 7.55
C ILE A 498 -13.06 16.59 6.67
N TYR A 499 -12.16 17.52 6.36
CA TYR A 499 -12.37 18.66 5.48
C TYR A 499 -11.94 18.28 4.06
N VAL A 500 -12.77 18.61 3.08
CA VAL A 500 -12.55 18.28 1.67
C VAL A 500 -12.66 19.52 0.80
N GLY A 501 -11.64 19.72 -0.02
CA GLY A 501 -11.52 20.79 -1.00
C GLY A 501 -11.87 20.25 -2.38
N GLY A 502 -12.79 20.95 -3.05
CA GLY A 502 -13.31 20.56 -4.36
C GLY A 502 -12.65 21.33 -5.50
N ILE A 503 -12.41 20.64 -6.61
CA ILE A 503 -11.95 21.23 -7.88
C ILE A 503 -12.59 20.52 -9.08
N GLY A 504 -12.69 21.25 -10.18
CA GLY A 504 -13.00 20.71 -11.50
C GLY A 504 -12.71 21.73 -12.61
N GLY A 505 -12.67 21.22 -13.84
CA GLY A 505 -12.49 21.97 -15.07
C GLY A 505 -13.09 21.21 -16.26
N GLY A 506 -12.89 21.75 -17.48
CA GLY A 506 -13.45 21.17 -18.69
C GLY A 506 -12.86 19.80 -19.06
N GLY A 507 -13.60 19.03 -19.86
CA GLY A 507 -13.21 17.67 -20.27
C GLY A 507 -13.37 16.64 -19.16
N ASN A 508 -12.35 15.81 -18.93
CA ASN A 508 -12.38 14.75 -17.91
C ASN A 508 -11.67 15.13 -16.59
N TRP A 509 -11.33 16.40 -16.39
CA TRP A 509 -10.67 16.89 -15.17
C TRP A 509 -11.69 17.43 -14.16
N GLY A 510 -12.50 16.53 -13.60
CA GLY A 510 -13.56 16.81 -12.64
C GLY A 510 -14.49 15.61 -12.53
N GLN A 511 -15.34 15.58 -11.50
CA GLN A 511 -16.34 14.53 -11.35
C GLN A 511 -17.58 14.87 -12.18
N SER A 512 -17.99 13.97 -13.06
CA SER A 512 -19.17 14.17 -13.91
C SER A 512 -20.43 14.45 -13.08
N GLY A 513 -21.23 15.45 -13.49
CA GLY A 513 -22.47 15.85 -12.81
C GLY A 513 -22.27 16.59 -11.49
N LYS A 514 -21.07 17.09 -11.19
CA LYS A 514 -20.72 17.81 -9.96
C LYS A 514 -20.22 19.23 -10.25
N LEU A 515 -20.07 20.03 -9.21
CA LEU A 515 -19.52 21.39 -9.30
C LEU A 515 -18.02 21.35 -9.61
N ASN A 516 -17.52 22.43 -10.19
CA ASN A 516 -16.09 22.64 -10.48
C ASN A 516 -15.32 23.29 -9.32
N PHE A 517 -15.96 23.44 -8.17
CA PHE A 517 -15.45 24.07 -6.96
C PHE A 517 -16.19 23.47 -5.76
N GLY A 518 -15.62 23.55 -4.57
CA GLY A 518 -16.30 23.09 -3.36
C GLY A 518 -15.45 23.20 -2.11
N LEU A 519 -16.13 23.31 -0.97
CA LEU A 519 -15.49 23.22 0.35
C LEU A 519 -16.51 22.67 1.34
N GLN A 520 -16.30 21.43 1.77
CA GLN A 520 -17.22 20.71 2.65
C GLN A 520 -16.45 20.03 3.78
N LYS A 521 -17.18 19.57 4.80
CA LYS A 521 -16.63 18.69 5.82
C LYS A 521 -17.57 17.55 6.18
N LEU A 522 -16.97 16.41 6.54
CA LEU A 522 -17.63 15.20 7.02
C LEU A 522 -17.41 15.09 8.53
N ILE A 523 -18.48 15.27 9.29
CA ILE A 523 -18.49 15.28 10.75
C ILE A 523 -18.88 13.88 11.24
N PRO A 524 -18.01 13.16 11.99
CA PRO A 524 -18.39 11.89 12.60
C PRO A 524 -19.65 12.05 13.46
N ASN A 525 -20.65 11.20 13.26
CA ASN A 525 -21.96 11.32 13.93
C ASN A 525 -22.23 10.21 14.97
N GLY A 526 -21.27 9.32 15.20
CA GLY A 526 -21.39 8.20 16.16
C GLY A 526 -22.18 7.00 15.63
N ASN A 527 -22.71 7.03 14.40
CA ASN A 527 -23.31 5.86 13.79
C ASN A 527 -22.26 4.77 13.53
N ASN A 528 -22.74 3.53 13.46
CA ASN A 528 -21.94 2.37 13.14
C ASN A 528 -22.57 1.63 11.96
N ALA A 529 -22.37 2.12 10.74
CA ALA A 529 -22.80 1.47 9.50
C ALA A 529 -22.03 0.16 9.29
N PHE A 530 -22.67 -0.84 8.66
CA PHE A 530 -22.03 -2.10 8.32
C PHE A 530 -21.12 -1.91 7.10
N ASP A 531 -19.81 -1.97 7.30
CA ASP A 531 -18.81 -1.74 6.25
C ASP A 531 -17.61 -2.70 6.42
N MET A 532 -16.82 -2.87 5.36
CA MET A 532 -15.51 -3.54 5.43
C MET A 532 -14.52 -2.60 6.13
N LEU A 533 -14.08 -2.97 7.33
CA LEU A 533 -13.16 -2.15 8.11
C LEU A 533 -11.72 -2.31 7.64
N ASN A 534 -11.24 -3.54 7.49
CA ASN A 534 -9.83 -3.82 7.18
C ASN A 534 -9.66 -5.14 6.40
N MET A 535 -8.52 -5.32 5.74
CA MET A 535 -8.13 -6.56 5.10
C MET A 535 -6.63 -6.76 5.21
N LYS A 536 -6.21 -7.92 5.72
CA LYS A 536 -4.79 -8.29 5.89
C LYS A 536 -4.43 -9.53 5.12
N ALA A 537 -3.24 -9.55 4.52
CA ALA A 537 -2.72 -10.75 3.86
C ALA A 537 -2.35 -11.82 4.88
N LEU A 538 -2.57 -13.08 4.49
CA LEU A 538 -2.10 -14.28 5.19
C LEU A 538 -1.28 -15.13 4.20
N SER A 539 -0.60 -16.16 4.70
CA SER A 539 0.28 -17.00 3.87
C SER A 539 -0.45 -17.79 2.77
N ASN A 540 -1.77 -17.92 2.86
CA ASN A 540 -2.61 -18.68 1.92
C ASN A 540 -3.98 -18.02 1.68
N GLY A 541 -4.11 -16.72 1.94
CA GLY A 541 -5.40 -16.06 1.90
C GLY A 541 -5.40 -14.67 2.54
N PHE A 542 -6.54 -14.29 3.11
CA PHE A 542 -6.72 -12.97 3.74
C PHE A 542 -7.64 -13.06 4.97
N GLU A 543 -7.42 -12.18 5.94
CA GLU A 543 -8.43 -11.86 6.96
C GLU A 543 -9.14 -10.57 6.56
N ILE A 544 -10.47 -10.59 6.47
CA ILE A 544 -11.32 -9.40 6.26
C ILE A 544 -12.05 -9.10 7.57
N GLU A 545 -11.93 -7.86 8.04
CA GLU A 545 -12.62 -7.34 9.21
C GLU A 545 -13.77 -6.43 8.81
N TYR A 546 -14.92 -6.58 9.46
CA TYR A 546 -16.13 -5.79 9.28
C TYR A 546 -16.44 -5.00 10.56
N THR A 547 -17.11 -3.85 10.40
CA THR A 547 -17.47 -2.97 11.53
C THR A 547 -18.51 -3.60 12.48
N GLN A 548 -19.28 -4.57 11.99
CA GLN A 548 -20.33 -5.26 12.72
C GLN A 548 -20.32 -6.77 12.47
N PRO A 549 -20.87 -7.59 13.39
CA PRO A 549 -20.96 -9.03 13.20
C PRO A 549 -21.82 -9.40 12.00
N LEU A 550 -21.46 -10.48 11.29
CA LEU A 550 -22.27 -11.03 10.20
C LEU A 550 -23.58 -11.64 10.72
N SER A 551 -24.64 -11.59 9.91
CA SER A 551 -25.87 -12.35 10.17
C SER A 551 -25.65 -13.85 10.03
N ALA A 552 -26.48 -14.65 10.71
CA ALA A 552 -26.48 -16.11 10.56
C ALA A 552 -26.72 -16.56 9.10
N ALA A 553 -27.57 -15.83 8.38
CA ALA A 553 -27.82 -16.07 6.95
C ALA A 553 -26.57 -15.84 6.08
N THR A 554 -25.79 -14.79 6.38
CA THR A 554 -24.53 -14.51 5.67
C THR A 554 -23.45 -15.53 6.04
N ALA A 555 -23.38 -15.93 7.31
CA ALA A 555 -22.42 -16.94 7.80
C ALA A 555 -22.66 -18.35 7.22
N THR A 556 -23.86 -18.63 6.71
CA THR A 556 -24.19 -19.93 6.12
C THR A 556 -23.53 -20.10 4.76
N SER A 557 -22.75 -21.18 4.58
CA SER A 557 -21.98 -21.46 3.37
C SER A 557 -21.04 -20.31 2.96
N LEU A 558 -20.44 -19.64 3.95
CA LEU A 558 -19.75 -18.37 3.80
C LEU A 558 -18.70 -18.35 2.67
N ALA A 559 -17.95 -19.43 2.46
CA ALA A 559 -16.94 -19.50 1.40
C ALA A 559 -17.53 -19.27 -0.01
N THR A 560 -18.75 -19.73 -0.27
CA THR A 560 -19.42 -19.58 -1.58
C THR A 560 -19.97 -18.18 -1.82
N LYS A 561 -19.92 -17.29 -0.81
CA LYS A 561 -20.40 -15.91 -0.89
C LYS A 561 -19.34 -14.95 -1.44
N TYR A 562 -18.07 -15.31 -1.38
CA TYR A 562 -16.98 -14.46 -1.87
C TYR A 562 -16.71 -14.68 -3.36
N ARG A 563 -16.32 -13.63 -4.06
CA ARG A 563 -15.79 -13.69 -5.44
C ARG A 563 -14.39 -13.11 -5.44
N VAL A 564 -13.44 -13.81 -6.04
CA VAL A 564 -12.03 -13.42 -6.03
C VAL A 564 -11.49 -13.43 -7.44
N LYS A 565 -10.85 -12.34 -7.82
CA LYS A 565 -10.03 -12.24 -9.03
C LYS A 565 -8.64 -11.74 -8.69
N GLN A 566 -7.65 -12.10 -9.48
CA GLN A 566 -6.32 -11.49 -9.42
C GLN A 566 -5.82 -11.14 -10.81
N TRP A 567 -4.96 -10.12 -10.93
CA TRP A 567 -4.28 -9.74 -12.17
C TRP A 567 -2.99 -9.00 -11.87
N ARG A 568 -2.19 -8.72 -12.91
CA ARG A 568 -1.13 -7.69 -12.85
C ARG A 568 -1.31 -6.66 -13.95
N TYR A 569 -0.55 -5.58 -13.85
CA TYR A 569 -0.49 -4.54 -14.88
C TYR A 569 0.79 -4.66 -15.71
N VAL A 570 0.71 -4.21 -16.97
CA VAL A 570 1.87 -3.99 -17.83
C VAL A 570 1.95 -2.52 -18.23
N PRO A 571 3.09 -1.85 -17.99
CA PRO A 571 3.38 -0.52 -18.53
C PRO A 571 3.37 -0.51 -20.05
N THR A 572 2.69 0.47 -20.64
CA THR A 572 2.69 0.70 -22.09
C THR A 572 2.95 2.16 -22.39
N ALA A 573 3.45 2.49 -23.58
CA ALA A 573 3.60 3.87 -24.01
C ALA A 573 2.25 4.59 -24.20
N ALA A 574 1.17 3.85 -24.43
CA ALA A 574 -0.18 4.39 -24.51
C ALA A 574 -0.68 4.86 -23.13
N TYR A 575 -1.74 5.65 -23.11
CA TYR A 575 -2.33 6.12 -21.86
C TYR A 575 -2.85 4.93 -21.03
N GLY A 576 -2.30 4.71 -19.83
CA GLY A 576 -2.67 3.59 -18.97
C GLY A 576 -2.06 2.27 -19.44
N GLY A 577 -2.57 1.16 -18.89
CA GLY A 577 -2.05 -0.17 -19.22
C GLY A 577 -3.06 -1.27 -18.93
N PRO A 578 -3.03 -2.36 -19.71
CA PRO A 578 -4.01 -3.43 -19.58
C PRO A 578 -3.82 -4.21 -18.28
N LYS A 579 -4.93 -4.74 -17.77
CA LYS A 579 -4.90 -5.88 -16.85
C LYS A 579 -4.54 -7.12 -17.65
N ILE A 580 -3.55 -7.87 -17.19
CA ILE A 580 -3.17 -9.14 -17.80
C ILE A 580 -3.02 -10.26 -16.76
N ASP A 581 -3.06 -11.49 -17.25
CA ASP A 581 -3.22 -12.71 -16.48
C ASP A 581 -4.35 -12.57 -15.44
N GLU A 582 -5.51 -12.08 -15.89
CA GLU A 582 -6.70 -12.02 -15.04
C GLU A 582 -7.20 -13.45 -14.77
N GLU A 583 -7.23 -13.83 -13.50
CA GLU A 583 -7.60 -15.16 -13.04
C GLU A 583 -8.73 -15.06 -12.03
N THR A 584 -9.76 -15.91 -12.17
CA THR A 584 -10.76 -16.11 -11.12
C THR A 584 -10.26 -17.19 -10.17
N LEU A 585 -10.23 -16.89 -8.86
CA LEU A 585 -9.75 -17.81 -7.84
C LEU A 585 -10.92 -18.38 -7.02
N SER A 586 -10.72 -19.58 -6.50
CA SER A 586 -11.68 -20.23 -5.60
C SER A 586 -11.30 -19.99 -4.14
N VAL A 587 -12.31 -19.65 -3.34
CA VAL A 587 -12.20 -19.62 -1.87
C VAL A 587 -12.48 -21.03 -1.36
N SER A 588 -11.45 -21.71 -0.86
CA SER A 588 -11.58 -23.10 -0.38
C SER A 588 -12.20 -23.17 1.01
N SER A 589 -11.98 -22.15 1.84
CA SER A 589 -12.65 -22.01 3.14
C SER A 589 -12.80 -20.55 3.53
N ALA A 590 -13.81 -20.28 4.36
CA ALA A 590 -14.04 -19.00 4.99
C ALA A 590 -14.47 -19.25 6.44
N THR A 591 -13.64 -18.82 7.39
CA THR A 591 -13.84 -19.06 8.82
C THR A 591 -14.21 -17.75 9.50
N LEU A 592 -15.39 -17.74 10.14
CA LEU A 592 -15.88 -16.60 10.91
C LEU A 592 -15.27 -16.61 12.32
N SER A 593 -14.82 -15.45 12.79
CA SER A 593 -14.35 -15.25 14.17
C SER A 593 -15.48 -15.39 15.20
N ALA A 594 -15.12 -15.59 16.46
CA ALA A 594 -16.08 -15.75 17.55
C ALA A 594 -16.99 -14.53 17.76
N ASP A 595 -16.49 -13.32 17.53
CA ASP A 595 -17.27 -12.08 17.60
C ASP A 595 -18.09 -11.80 16.32
N GLY A 596 -17.96 -12.65 15.31
CA GLY A 596 -18.64 -12.55 14.03
C GLY A 596 -18.16 -11.42 13.12
N LYS A 597 -17.10 -10.70 13.49
CA LYS A 597 -16.63 -9.50 12.76
C LYS A 597 -15.51 -9.76 11.77
N LYS A 598 -14.83 -10.90 11.86
CA LYS A 598 -13.68 -11.22 11.00
C LYS A 598 -13.92 -12.51 10.23
N VAL A 599 -13.50 -12.53 8.98
CA VAL A 599 -13.54 -13.71 8.14
C VAL A 599 -12.15 -14.00 7.61
N THR A 600 -11.61 -15.15 7.98
CA THR A 600 -10.37 -15.69 7.42
C THR A 600 -10.70 -16.51 6.18
N LEU A 601 -10.27 -16.02 5.02
CA LEU A 601 -10.40 -16.70 3.73
C LEU A 601 -9.13 -17.49 3.43
N VAL A 602 -9.29 -18.73 2.95
CA VAL A 602 -8.21 -19.47 2.27
C VAL A 602 -8.51 -19.46 0.78
N ILE A 603 -7.53 -19.01 -0.01
CA ILE A 603 -7.68 -18.78 -1.44
C ILE A 603 -6.58 -19.54 -2.17
N ASN A 604 -6.98 -20.48 -3.01
CA ASN A 604 -6.04 -21.27 -3.80
C ASN A 604 -5.55 -20.46 -5.00
N GLY A 605 -4.26 -20.54 -5.29
CA GLY A 605 -3.66 -19.92 -6.49
C GLY A 605 -3.26 -18.45 -6.34
N LEU A 606 -3.22 -17.91 -5.12
CA LEU A 606 -2.68 -16.56 -4.87
C LEU A 606 -1.23 -16.46 -5.34
N LYS A 607 -0.93 -15.38 -6.07
CA LYS A 607 0.41 -15.07 -6.58
C LYS A 607 0.85 -13.70 -6.06
N ALA A 608 2.13 -13.59 -5.70
CA ALA A 608 2.79 -12.32 -5.43
C ALA A 608 2.86 -11.46 -6.71
N GLY A 609 3.02 -10.14 -6.55
CA GLY A 609 3.03 -9.17 -7.65
C GLY A 609 1.66 -8.98 -8.32
N ARG A 610 0.55 -9.22 -7.59
CA ARG A 610 -0.81 -9.14 -8.13
C ARG A 610 -1.66 -8.11 -7.39
N VAL A 611 -2.65 -7.55 -8.09
CA VAL A 611 -3.83 -6.98 -7.44
C VAL A 611 -4.85 -8.11 -7.27
N VAL A 612 -5.36 -8.29 -6.07
CA VAL A 612 -6.40 -9.26 -5.71
C VAL A 612 -7.67 -8.49 -5.38
N HIS A 613 -8.70 -8.65 -6.20
CA HIS A 613 -10.02 -8.06 -5.97
C HIS A 613 -10.93 -9.09 -5.32
N ILE A 614 -11.40 -8.78 -4.12
CA ILE A 614 -12.37 -9.60 -3.39
C ILE A 614 -13.68 -8.85 -3.29
N ARG A 615 -14.78 -9.54 -3.61
CA ARG A 615 -16.13 -9.06 -3.41
C ARG A 615 -16.86 -9.91 -2.37
N SER A 616 -17.67 -9.24 -1.55
CA SER A 616 -18.71 -9.78 -0.65
C SER A 616 -20.09 -9.33 -1.15
N PRO A 617 -20.56 -9.81 -2.32
CA PRO A 617 -21.71 -9.23 -3.02
C PRO A 617 -23.01 -9.41 -2.23
N ARG A 618 -23.96 -8.50 -2.43
CA ARG A 618 -25.27 -8.57 -1.78
C ARG A 618 -26.06 -9.81 -2.27
N PRO A 619 -26.88 -10.44 -1.40
CA PRO A 619 -27.09 -10.11 0.01
C PRO A 619 -25.90 -10.53 0.89
N PHE A 620 -25.32 -9.54 1.57
CA PHE A 620 -24.26 -9.69 2.57
C PHE A 620 -24.59 -8.73 3.70
N GLY A 621 -25.06 -9.28 4.83
CA GLY A 621 -25.74 -8.49 5.85
C GLY A 621 -25.22 -8.76 7.26
N SER A 622 -25.25 -7.72 8.08
CA SER A 622 -24.90 -7.79 9.50
C SER A 622 -25.98 -8.48 10.34
N SER A 623 -25.65 -8.84 11.57
CA SER A 623 -26.55 -9.47 12.54
C SER A 623 -27.78 -8.63 12.91
N ASN A 624 -27.74 -7.31 12.71
CA ASN A 624 -28.87 -6.40 12.89
C ASN A 624 -29.62 -6.06 11.58
N GLY A 625 -29.30 -6.75 10.47
CA GLY A 625 -30.03 -6.63 9.20
C GLY A 625 -29.59 -5.47 8.30
N GLN A 626 -28.51 -4.76 8.61
CA GLN A 626 -27.96 -3.75 7.70
C GLN A 626 -27.28 -4.42 6.50
N SER A 627 -27.42 -3.80 5.33
CA SER A 627 -26.68 -4.18 4.13
C SER A 627 -25.27 -3.60 4.16
N LEU A 628 -24.30 -4.35 3.64
CA LEU A 628 -22.91 -3.91 3.55
C LEU A 628 -22.79 -2.65 2.67
N TRP A 629 -22.18 -1.59 3.23
CA TRP A 629 -22.01 -0.30 2.58
C TRP A 629 -21.12 -0.41 1.34
N ASN A 630 -19.91 -0.95 1.49
CA ASN A 630 -19.00 -1.28 0.40
C ASN A 630 -18.70 -2.78 0.37
N THR A 631 -18.97 -3.44 -0.76
CA THR A 631 -18.79 -4.90 -0.93
C THR A 631 -17.45 -5.26 -1.55
N GLU A 632 -16.62 -4.29 -1.96
CA GLU A 632 -15.45 -4.52 -2.80
C GLU A 632 -14.15 -4.07 -2.10
N VAL A 633 -13.09 -4.85 -2.26
CA VAL A 633 -11.74 -4.49 -1.80
C VAL A 633 -10.70 -4.93 -2.80
N TRP A 634 -9.76 -4.03 -3.12
CA TRP A 634 -8.62 -4.32 -3.99
C TRP A 634 -7.35 -4.34 -3.14
N TYR A 635 -6.72 -5.51 -3.03
CA TYR A 635 -5.48 -5.69 -2.29
C TYR A 635 -4.30 -5.77 -3.26
N THR A 636 -3.28 -4.93 -3.07
CA THR A 636 -2.01 -5.05 -3.81
C THR A 636 -1.09 -6.00 -3.06
N LEU A 637 -0.93 -7.22 -3.57
CA LEU A 637 -0.18 -8.31 -2.95
C LEU A 637 1.20 -8.42 -3.61
N ASN A 638 2.13 -7.55 -3.21
CA ASN A 638 3.52 -7.59 -3.64
C ASN A 638 4.26 -8.80 -3.05
N ASN A 639 4.02 -9.10 -1.77
CA ASN A 639 4.62 -10.21 -1.04
C ASN A 639 3.53 -10.99 -0.29
N ILE A 640 3.62 -12.32 -0.32
CA ILE A 640 2.76 -13.19 0.50
C ILE A 640 3.42 -13.37 1.88
N PRO A 641 2.72 -13.09 3.00
CA PRO A 641 3.28 -13.28 4.33
C PRO A 641 3.81 -14.70 4.57
N GLY A 642 4.96 -14.81 5.23
CA GLY A 642 5.62 -16.10 5.46
C GLY A 642 6.31 -16.68 4.22
N GLN A 643 6.14 -16.07 3.04
CA GLN A 643 7.04 -16.27 1.91
C GLN A 643 8.15 -15.23 1.99
N ALA A 644 9.41 -15.68 1.86
CA ALA A 644 10.54 -14.77 1.77
C ALA A 644 10.30 -13.74 0.65
N PRO A 645 10.65 -12.46 0.88
CA PRO A 645 10.43 -11.42 -0.13
C PRO A 645 11.15 -11.80 -1.42
N SER A 646 10.44 -11.75 -2.53
CA SER A 646 11.00 -12.20 -3.81
C SER A 646 11.67 -11.04 -4.57
N SER A 647 12.77 -10.50 -4.06
CA SER A 647 13.73 -9.85 -4.97
C SER A 647 14.62 -10.95 -5.54
N ASN A 648 14.44 -11.29 -6.82
CA ASN A 648 15.33 -12.22 -7.51
C ASN A 648 16.72 -11.59 -7.61
N LEU A 649 17.63 -12.00 -6.74
CA LEU A 649 19.02 -11.56 -6.65
C LEU A 649 19.82 -11.88 -7.91
N ALA A 650 19.40 -12.88 -8.69
CA ALA A 650 20.03 -13.24 -9.96
C ALA A 650 19.54 -12.41 -11.15
N LEU A 651 18.44 -11.65 -11.01
CA LEU A 651 17.85 -10.90 -12.10
C LEU A 651 18.84 -9.91 -12.72
N ASN A 652 19.07 -10.04 -14.03
CA ASN A 652 19.99 -9.26 -14.85
C ASN A 652 21.45 -9.26 -14.34
N LYS A 653 21.84 -10.31 -13.61
CA LYS A 653 23.22 -10.45 -13.12
C LYS A 653 24.14 -11.09 -14.16
N PRO A 654 25.45 -10.82 -14.10
CA PRO A 654 26.42 -11.52 -14.92
C PRO A 654 26.32 -13.04 -14.72
N ALA A 655 26.09 -13.76 -15.81
CA ALA A 655 26.02 -15.21 -15.83
C ALA A 655 27.03 -15.81 -16.81
N THR A 656 27.59 -16.95 -16.45
CA THR A 656 28.55 -17.74 -17.24
C THR A 656 28.14 -19.20 -17.23
N ALA A 657 28.48 -19.96 -18.26
CA ALA A 657 28.17 -21.38 -18.37
C ALA A 657 29.30 -22.15 -19.05
N ASP A 658 29.20 -23.48 -19.08
CA ASP A 658 30.15 -24.32 -19.81
C ASP A 658 30.14 -24.06 -21.32
N SER A 659 28.95 -23.95 -21.92
CA SER A 659 28.74 -23.81 -23.35
C SER A 659 27.31 -23.33 -23.64
N SER A 660 27.03 -23.04 -24.91
CA SER A 660 25.70 -22.67 -25.41
C SER A 660 25.37 -23.47 -26.68
N CYS A 661 24.13 -23.95 -26.80
CA CYS A 661 23.65 -24.67 -28.00
C CYS A 661 23.63 -23.77 -29.25
N ALA A 662 23.36 -22.48 -29.08
CA ALA A 662 23.41 -21.45 -30.11
C ALA A 662 23.79 -20.08 -29.51
N THR A 663 24.14 -19.11 -30.34
CA THR A 663 24.50 -17.75 -29.90
C THR A 663 23.36 -17.01 -29.20
N SER A 664 22.10 -17.36 -29.49
CA SER A 664 20.91 -16.81 -28.83
C SER A 664 20.57 -17.52 -27.51
N GLU A 665 21.22 -18.65 -27.21
CA GLU A 665 20.92 -19.53 -26.07
C GLU A 665 22.00 -19.42 -24.97
N GLY A 666 22.41 -18.19 -24.69
CA GLY A 666 23.46 -17.85 -23.74
C GLY A 666 23.03 -17.97 -22.26
N PRO A 667 23.99 -17.91 -21.32
CA PRO A 667 23.69 -17.93 -19.89
C PRO A 667 22.92 -16.70 -19.40
N ALA A 668 23.00 -15.56 -20.09
CA ALA A 668 22.28 -14.34 -19.73
C ALA A 668 20.76 -14.47 -19.88
N GLN A 669 20.31 -15.35 -20.78
CA GLN A 669 18.91 -15.66 -21.03
C GLN A 669 18.28 -16.37 -19.85
N ALA A 670 19.06 -17.10 -19.03
CA ALA A 670 18.55 -17.80 -17.86
C ALA A 670 18.48 -16.93 -16.60
N VAL A 671 18.66 -15.62 -16.70
CA VAL A 671 18.61 -14.67 -15.57
C VAL A 671 17.95 -13.35 -15.97
N ASN A 672 17.21 -13.31 -17.07
CA ASN A 672 16.62 -12.10 -17.63
C ASN A 672 15.21 -11.81 -17.05
N GLY A 673 14.65 -12.75 -16.29
CA GLY A 673 13.32 -12.64 -15.70
C GLY A 673 12.17 -12.95 -16.67
N THR A 674 12.44 -13.62 -17.79
CA THR A 674 11.43 -14.01 -18.78
C THR A 674 11.36 -15.52 -19.00
N VAL A 675 10.17 -16.00 -19.39
CA VAL A 675 9.88 -17.42 -19.70
C VAL A 675 8.97 -17.51 -20.93
N ASN A 676 9.14 -16.59 -21.88
CA ASN A 676 8.27 -16.36 -23.04
C ASN A 676 8.42 -17.44 -24.12
N GLY A 677 9.36 -18.37 -23.96
CA GLY A 677 9.59 -19.49 -24.87
C GLY A 677 10.55 -19.18 -26.02
N GLY A 678 10.95 -20.23 -26.74
CA GLY A 678 11.82 -20.13 -27.92
C GLY A 678 13.32 -20.18 -27.61
N ASN A 679 14.17 -20.05 -28.65
CA ASN A 679 15.62 -20.18 -28.54
C ASN A 679 16.34 -18.88 -28.13
N ALA A 680 15.61 -17.78 -27.94
CA ALA A 680 16.19 -16.51 -27.50
C ALA A 680 16.01 -16.25 -26.00
N ASP A 681 15.31 -17.14 -25.29
CA ASP A 681 14.87 -16.94 -23.91
C ASP A 681 15.24 -18.11 -22.99
N LYS A 682 16.21 -18.94 -23.39
CA LYS A 682 16.76 -20.01 -22.55
C LYS A 682 18.28 -20.07 -22.67
N TRP A 683 18.91 -20.52 -21.61
CA TRP A 683 20.24 -21.13 -21.72
C TRP A 683 20.09 -22.60 -22.09
N CYS A 684 20.89 -23.06 -23.07
CA CYS A 684 20.96 -24.46 -23.46
C CYS A 684 22.41 -24.93 -23.53
N SER A 685 22.71 -26.14 -23.03
CA SER A 685 24.04 -26.75 -23.17
C SER A 685 23.97 -28.22 -23.59
N LEU A 686 24.79 -28.60 -24.58
CA LEU A 686 25.09 -29.97 -24.98
C LEU A 686 26.45 -30.46 -24.46
N GLY A 687 27.21 -29.62 -23.74
CA GLY A 687 28.57 -29.91 -23.28
C GLY A 687 28.65 -31.17 -22.41
N THR A 688 29.81 -31.84 -22.36
CA THR A 688 30.01 -33.04 -21.54
C THR A 688 30.00 -32.76 -20.03
N SER A 689 30.25 -31.51 -19.64
CA SER A 689 30.05 -30.98 -18.28
C SER A 689 29.09 -29.80 -18.40
N LYS A 690 27.90 -29.89 -17.81
CA LYS A 690 26.82 -28.89 -17.95
C LYS A 690 26.72 -28.07 -16.67
N TRP A 691 26.99 -26.77 -16.74
CA TRP A 691 26.79 -25.89 -15.59
C TRP A 691 26.46 -24.46 -16.00
N LEU A 692 25.65 -23.79 -15.16
CA LEU A 692 25.31 -22.38 -15.24
C LEU A 692 25.66 -21.71 -13.92
N GLN A 693 26.32 -20.57 -13.97
CA GLN A 693 26.77 -19.81 -12.80
C GLN A 693 26.34 -18.35 -12.90
N VAL A 694 25.95 -17.77 -11.77
CA VAL A 694 25.56 -16.36 -11.64
C VAL A 694 26.43 -15.69 -10.57
N ASP A 695 26.98 -14.50 -10.87
CA ASP A 695 27.60 -13.59 -9.88
C ASP A 695 26.56 -12.56 -9.41
N LEU A 696 26.14 -12.65 -8.16
CA LEU A 696 25.15 -11.74 -7.55
C LEU A 696 25.68 -10.31 -7.39
N GLY A 697 26.99 -10.08 -7.60
CA GLY A 697 27.69 -8.79 -7.56
C GLY A 697 28.29 -8.47 -6.19
N SER A 698 27.71 -8.99 -5.12
CA SER A 698 28.24 -8.94 -3.76
C SER A 698 27.78 -10.17 -2.97
N THR A 699 28.36 -10.42 -1.79
CA THR A 699 27.86 -11.47 -0.90
C THR A 699 26.47 -11.10 -0.37
N GLN A 700 25.50 -11.98 -0.61
CA GLN A 700 24.10 -11.86 -0.24
C GLN A 700 23.70 -13.02 0.68
N SER A 701 22.70 -12.81 1.53
CA SER A 701 22.03 -13.92 2.25
C SER A 701 21.05 -14.59 1.29
N VAL A 702 21.26 -15.86 0.96
CA VAL A 702 20.47 -16.62 0.00
C VAL A 702 19.73 -17.74 0.73
N ASN A 703 18.41 -17.81 0.57
CA ASN A 703 17.56 -18.80 1.26
C ASN A 703 16.61 -19.57 0.33
N ARG A 704 16.52 -19.21 -0.96
CA ARG A 704 15.66 -19.92 -1.91
C ARG A 704 16.18 -19.83 -3.34
N PHE A 705 15.99 -20.91 -4.10
CA PHE A 705 16.25 -20.98 -5.54
C PHE A 705 14.98 -21.41 -6.28
N VAL A 706 14.77 -20.90 -7.48
CA VAL A 706 13.78 -21.41 -8.43
C VAL A 706 14.48 -21.68 -9.75
N VAL A 707 14.21 -22.84 -10.35
CA VAL A 707 14.73 -23.22 -11.66
C VAL A 707 13.55 -23.49 -12.58
N GLN A 708 13.44 -22.71 -13.65
CA GLN A 708 12.46 -22.88 -14.73
C GLN A 708 13.11 -23.72 -15.84
N HIS A 709 12.58 -24.92 -16.07
CA HIS A 709 13.09 -25.90 -17.04
C HIS A 709 12.44 -25.72 -18.41
N ALA A 710 12.79 -26.59 -19.37
CA ALA A 710 12.26 -26.57 -20.75
C ALA A 710 10.73 -26.38 -20.83
N GLY A 711 9.97 -27.17 -20.06
CA GLY A 711 8.51 -27.12 -20.06
C GLY A 711 7.91 -25.85 -19.44
N ALA A 712 8.68 -25.08 -18.65
CA ALA A 712 8.21 -23.78 -18.15
C ALA A 712 8.20 -22.72 -19.27
N GLY A 713 9.11 -22.81 -20.23
CA GLY A 713 9.13 -21.99 -21.44
C GLY A 713 8.30 -22.54 -22.60
N GLY A 714 7.40 -23.51 -22.33
CA GLY A 714 6.50 -24.08 -23.34
C GLY A 714 7.10 -25.16 -24.25
N GLU A 715 8.29 -25.69 -23.94
CA GLU A 715 8.85 -26.86 -24.65
C GLU A 715 8.29 -28.18 -24.10
N ASP A 716 8.65 -29.32 -24.73
CA ASP A 716 8.28 -30.64 -24.24
C ASP A 716 8.80 -30.86 -22.81
N ALA A 717 7.92 -31.26 -21.88
CA ALA A 717 8.28 -31.53 -20.48
C ALA A 717 9.27 -32.69 -20.33
N GLY A 718 9.38 -33.59 -21.31
CA GLY A 718 10.42 -34.62 -21.36
C GLY A 718 11.84 -34.05 -21.58
N TRP A 719 11.96 -32.77 -21.96
CA TRP A 719 13.23 -32.06 -22.06
C TRP A 719 13.63 -31.32 -20.78
N ASN A 720 12.82 -31.41 -19.72
CA ASN A 720 13.17 -30.85 -18.41
C ASN A 720 14.48 -31.44 -17.88
N THR A 721 15.33 -30.58 -17.33
CA THR A 721 16.60 -31.02 -16.75
C THR A 721 16.34 -31.98 -15.60
N ARG A 722 16.88 -33.20 -15.67
CA ARG A 722 16.52 -34.33 -14.81
C ARG A 722 17.31 -34.38 -13.52
N ASP A 723 18.64 -34.35 -13.60
CA ASP A 723 19.52 -34.50 -12.43
C ASP A 723 20.48 -33.32 -12.35
N PHE A 724 20.48 -32.62 -11.22
CA PHE A 724 21.32 -31.46 -10.99
C PHE A 724 21.52 -31.19 -9.50
N ASN A 725 22.53 -30.39 -9.18
CA ASN A 725 22.68 -29.80 -7.87
C ASN A 725 22.88 -28.28 -7.98
N ILE A 726 22.46 -27.57 -6.94
CA ILE A 726 22.65 -26.13 -6.79
C ILE A 726 23.72 -25.93 -5.75
N GLN A 727 24.72 -25.11 -6.07
CA GLN A 727 25.87 -24.85 -5.23
C GLN A 727 26.02 -23.36 -4.99
N THR A 728 26.54 -23.00 -3.82
CA THR A 728 26.79 -21.62 -3.41
C THR A 728 28.26 -21.41 -3.08
N SER A 729 28.73 -20.18 -3.29
CA SER A 729 30.10 -19.79 -2.97
C SER A 729 30.18 -18.30 -2.65
N THR A 730 31.05 -17.91 -1.73
CA THR A 730 31.39 -16.49 -1.47
C THR A 730 32.54 -16.00 -2.35
N ASN A 731 33.37 -16.89 -2.89
CA ASN A 731 34.63 -16.57 -3.56
C ASN A 731 34.75 -17.11 -5.00
N GLY A 732 33.76 -17.86 -5.47
CA GLY A 732 33.69 -18.42 -6.83
C GLY A 732 34.59 -19.63 -7.07
N THR A 733 35.36 -20.07 -6.07
CA THR A 733 36.31 -21.19 -6.19
C THR A 733 35.98 -22.35 -5.26
N SER A 734 35.54 -22.06 -4.04
CA SER A 734 35.10 -23.06 -3.05
C SER A 734 33.58 -23.14 -3.05
N TRP A 735 33.03 -24.34 -3.27
CA TRP A 735 31.60 -24.53 -3.50
C TRP A 735 30.98 -25.47 -2.46
N THR A 736 29.81 -25.08 -1.95
CA THR A 736 28.99 -25.91 -1.06
C THR A 736 27.67 -26.23 -1.75
N THR A 737 27.30 -27.51 -1.79
CA THR A 737 26.02 -27.93 -2.34
C THR A 737 24.88 -27.51 -1.40
N ALA A 738 23.95 -26.73 -1.95
CA ALA A 738 22.77 -26.20 -1.27
C ALA A 738 21.51 -27.03 -1.51
N ALA A 739 21.37 -27.64 -2.69
CA ALA A 739 20.28 -28.55 -3.03
C ALA A 739 20.73 -29.59 -4.05
N THR A 740 20.16 -30.79 -4.00
CA THR A 740 20.39 -31.86 -4.98
C THR A 740 19.05 -32.37 -5.46
N VAL A 741 18.92 -32.56 -6.78
CA VAL A 741 17.71 -33.00 -7.45
C VAL A 741 18.05 -34.15 -8.37
N THR A 742 17.26 -35.21 -8.31
CA THR A 742 17.37 -36.38 -9.19
C THR A 742 16.00 -36.75 -9.73
N ALA A 743 15.96 -37.33 -10.93
CA ALA A 743 14.77 -37.80 -11.62
C ALA A 743 13.68 -36.73 -11.81
N ASN A 744 14.06 -35.44 -11.92
CA ASN A 744 13.10 -34.36 -12.10
C ASN A 744 12.26 -34.55 -13.38
N THR A 745 10.96 -34.30 -13.23
CA THR A 745 9.99 -34.23 -14.33
C THR A 745 9.21 -32.91 -14.31
N ALA A 746 9.40 -32.06 -13.30
CA ALA A 746 8.66 -30.81 -13.14
C ALA A 746 9.21 -29.69 -14.04
N ASN A 747 8.29 -28.91 -14.61
CA ASN A 747 8.60 -27.72 -15.41
C ASN A 747 9.29 -26.64 -14.58
N THR A 748 8.99 -26.57 -13.29
CA THR A 748 9.59 -25.62 -12.35
C THR A 748 9.97 -26.36 -11.08
N THR A 749 11.16 -26.12 -10.55
CA THR A 749 11.58 -26.63 -9.24
C THR A 749 11.96 -25.51 -8.31
N THR A 750 11.43 -25.51 -7.09
CA THR A 750 11.73 -24.53 -6.04
C THR A 750 12.46 -25.20 -4.89
N HIS A 751 13.54 -24.58 -4.42
CA HIS A 751 14.42 -25.12 -3.38
C HIS A 751 14.59 -24.09 -2.28
N ASN A 752 13.91 -24.28 -1.15
CA ASN A 752 14.15 -23.48 0.05
C ASN A 752 15.30 -24.11 0.84
N ILE A 753 16.27 -23.29 1.23
CA ILE A 753 17.45 -23.71 2.00
C ILE A 753 17.55 -22.90 3.29
N THR A 754 18.31 -23.41 4.26
CA THR A 754 18.81 -22.57 5.35
C THR A 754 19.60 -21.41 4.74
N ALA A 755 19.38 -20.19 5.21
CA ALA A 755 20.05 -19.02 4.65
C ALA A 755 21.57 -19.17 4.70
N VAL A 756 22.23 -19.03 3.55
CA VAL A 756 23.69 -19.08 3.41
C VAL A 756 24.20 -17.78 2.80
N GLN A 757 25.40 -17.37 3.22
CA GLN A 757 26.08 -16.25 2.56
C GLN A 757 26.66 -16.72 1.23
N ALA A 758 26.23 -16.11 0.13
CA ALA A 758 26.68 -16.46 -1.22
C ALA A 758 26.85 -15.20 -2.08
N ARG A 759 27.92 -15.14 -2.86
CA ARG A 759 28.07 -14.20 -3.97
C ARG A 759 27.85 -14.89 -5.31
N TYR A 760 28.22 -16.16 -5.40
CA TYR A 760 28.10 -16.96 -6.60
C TYR A 760 27.14 -18.13 -6.37
N VAL A 761 26.27 -18.38 -7.35
CA VAL A 761 25.37 -19.53 -7.38
C VAL A 761 25.65 -20.32 -8.65
N ARG A 762 25.76 -21.65 -8.53
CA ARG A 762 26.01 -22.55 -9.67
C ARG A 762 24.98 -23.67 -9.70
N LEU A 763 24.32 -23.82 -10.85
CA LEU A 763 23.54 -24.99 -11.21
C LEU A 763 24.46 -25.97 -11.95
N ASN A 764 24.78 -27.10 -11.33
CA ASN A 764 25.61 -28.15 -11.91
C ASN A 764 24.73 -29.34 -12.32
N ILE A 765 24.63 -29.58 -13.62
CA ILE A 765 23.69 -30.54 -14.22
C ILE A 765 24.43 -31.82 -14.59
N THR A 766 23.98 -32.94 -14.04
CA THR A 766 24.52 -34.27 -14.34
C THR A 766 23.72 -34.98 -15.42
N THR A 767 22.42 -34.74 -15.50
CA THR A 767 21.53 -35.31 -16.52
C THR A 767 20.57 -34.23 -17.03
N GLY A 768 20.56 -33.98 -18.35
CA GLY A 768 19.63 -33.08 -19.04
C GLY A 768 18.22 -33.69 -19.16
N GLY A 769 17.59 -33.60 -20.34
CA GLY A 769 16.26 -34.20 -20.60
C GLY A 769 16.23 -35.73 -20.70
N THR A 770 15.08 -36.35 -20.43
CA THR A 770 14.82 -37.80 -20.60
C THR A 770 14.43 -38.19 -22.01
N THR A 771 13.86 -37.27 -22.77
CA THR A 771 13.56 -37.41 -24.19
C THR A 771 14.37 -36.37 -24.97
N GLY A 772 14.79 -36.68 -26.20
CA GLY A 772 15.60 -35.77 -27.02
C GLY A 772 17.13 -35.93 -26.86
N ASN A 773 17.88 -34.85 -27.14
CA ASN A 773 19.34 -34.87 -27.32
C ASN A 773 20.18 -34.79 -26.03
N GLY A 774 19.55 -34.91 -24.85
CA GLY A 774 20.24 -34.85 -23.56
C GLY A 774 20.77 -33.46 -23.17
N ALA A 775 20.37 -32.38 -23.85
CA ALA A 775 20.77 -31.02 -23.49
C ALA A 775 20.18 -30.58 -22.13
N ALA A 776 20.92 -29.74 -21.41
CA ALA A 776 20.37 -28.90 -20.34
C ALA A 776 19.62 -27.73 -20.97
N ARG A 777 18.44 -27.40 -20.44
CA ARG A 777 17.64 -26.25 -20.88
C ARG A 777 17.05 -25.55 -19.67
N ILE A 778 17.48 -24.32 -19.44
CA ILE A 778 17.07 -23.50 -18.30
C ILE A 778 16.55 -22.17 -18.85
N TYR A 779 15.27 -21.91 -18.64
CA TYR A 779 14.65 -20.64 -19.00
C TYR A 779 14.94 -19.57 -17.95
N GLU A 780 15.02 -19.95 -16.67
CA GLU A 780 15.37 -19.00 -15.62
C GLU A 780 15.96 -19.73 -14.40
N LEU A 781 17.00 -19.14 -13.80
CA LEU A 781 17.59 -19.48 -12.51
C LEU A 781 17.40 -18.29 -11.57
N GLU A 782 16.36 -18.35 -10.77
CA GLU A 782 16.03 -17.30 -9.80
C GLU A 782 16.71 -17.60 -8.46
N VAL A 783 17.33 -16.59 -7.87
CA VAL A 783 17.99 -16.68 -6.56
C VAL A 783 17.33 -15.68 -5.63
N TYR A 784 16.95 -16.08 -4.43
CA TYR A 784 16.23 -15.23 -3.50
C TYR A 784 16.95 -15.10 -2.16
N GLY A 785 16.84 -13.91 -1.57
CA GLY A 785 17.38 -13.59 -0.26
C GLY A 785 16.36 -12.90 0.64
N GLY A 786 16.60 -12.93 1.95
CA GLY A 786 15.74 -12.33 2.97
C GLY A 786 16.14 -12.76 4.36
N THR A 787 15.49 -12.18 5.38
CA THR A 787 15.65 -12.63 6.77
C THR A 787 15.32 -14.12 6.89
N PRO A 788 16.05 -14.87 7.73
CA PRO A 788 15.91 -16.32 7.84
C PRO A 788 14.44 -16.74 8.11
N PRO A 789 14.00 -17.96 7.72
CA PRO A 789 13.04 -18.67 8.55
C PRO A 789 13.55 -18.66 10.00
N PRO A 790 12.69 -18.60 11.03
CA PRO A 790 13.13 -18.46 12.42
C PRO A 790 14.31 -19.37 12.73
N THR A 791 15.34 -18.81 13.36
CA THR A 791 16.59 -19.52 13.68
C THR A 791 16.29 -20.86 14.35
N GLY A 792 16.78 -21.95 13.74
CA GLY A 792 16.85 -23.30 14.27
C GLY A 792 15.50 -24.02 14.40
N ASN A 793 15.30 -25.09 13.63
CA ASN A 793 14.29 -26.10 13.96
C ASN A 793 14.59 -26.62 15.37
N LEU A 794 13.79 -26.22 16.35
CA LEU A 794 13.92 -26.56 17.76
C LEU A 794 13.83 -28.07 17.99
N ALA A 795 13.11 -28.78 17.12
CA ALA A 795 12.96 -30.23 17.16
C ALA A 795 14.14 -30.98 16.53
N LEU A 796 15.01 -30.30 15.76
CA LEU A 796 16.11 -30.95 15.03
C LEU A 796 17.05 -31.70 15.98
N ASN A 797 17.26 -32.98 15.68
CA ASN A 797 18.08 -33.93 16.44
C ASN A 797 17.70 -34.05 17.92
N LYS A 798 16.46 -33.71 18.29
CA LYS A 798 15.95 -33.88 19.64
C LYS A 798 15.50 -35.31 19.89
N THR A 799 15.40 -35.69 21.16
CA THR A 799 14.90 -37.00 21.55
C THR A 799 13.42 -37.10 21.18
N ALA A 800 13.09 -38.05 20.30
CA ALA A 800 11.73 -38.33 19.89
C ALA A 800 11.29 -39.75 20.31
N THR A 801 10.06 -39.87 20.79
CA THR A 801 9.38 -41.12 21.12
C THR A 801 8.06 -41.22 20.38
N ALA A 802 7.52 -42.42 20.21
CA ALA A 802 6.24 -42.64 19.53
C ALA A 802 5.53 -43.86 20.11
N ASP A 803 4.28 -44.08 19.70
CA ASP A 803 3.52 -45.28 20.08
C ASP A 803 4.17 -46.59 19.57
N SER A 804 4.64 -46.60 18.32
CA SER A 804 5.19 -47.77 17.63
C SER A 804 6.01 -47.35 16.40
N SER A 805 6.62 -48.34 15.74
CA SER A 805 7.32 -48.19 14.47
C SER A 805 6.92 -49.31 13.50
N CYS A 806 6.74 -49.02 12.21
CA CYS A 806 6.40 -50.03 11.19
C CYS A 806 7.55 -51.02 10.93
N GLY A 807 8.79 -50.59 11.14
CA GLY A 807 10.00 -51.36 10.95
C GLY A 807 11.16 -50.80 11.76
N THR A 808 12.26 -51.56 11.88
CA THR A 808 13.42 -51.21 12.72
C THR A 808 14.16 -49.94 12.26
N THR A 809 13.98 -49.52 11.01
CA THR A 809 14.58 -48.29 10.46
C THR A 809 13.64 -47.08 10.44
N GLU A 810 12.38 -47.27 10.85
CA GLU A 810 11.29 -46.27 10.72
C GLU A 810 10.89 -45.65 12.07
N GLY A 811 11.88 -45.47 12.96
CA GLY A 811 11.68 -44.99 14.31
C GLY A 811 11.41 -43.46 14.41
N PRO A 812 10.92 -42.98 15.56
CA PRO A 812 10.54 -41.58 15.77
C PRO A 812 11.67 -40.56 15.56
N ALA A 813 12.92 -40.95 15.81
CA ALA A 813 14.09 -40.10 15.57
C ALA A 813 14.25 -39.69 14.09
N LYS A 814 13.62 -40.42 13.16
CA LYS A 814 13.62 -40.09 11.73
C LYS A 814 12.75 -38.89 11.40
N ALA A 815 11.74 -38.60 12.21
CA ALA A 815 10.86 -37.44 12.00
C ALA A 815 11.44 -36.14 12.57
N VAL A 816 12.70 -36.11 12.98
CA VAL A 816 13.36 -34.93 13.55
C VAL A 816 14.84 -34.86 13.16
N ASN A 817 15.25 -35.55 12.09
CA ASN A 817 16.65 -35.67 11.70
C ASN A 817 17.08 -34.59 10.68
N GLY A 818 16.13 -33.75 10.25
CA GLY A 818 16.30 -32.70 9.25
C GLY A 818 16.31 -33.22 7.81
N SER A 819 15.78 -34.41 7.54
CA SER A 819 15.90 -35.08 6.24
C SER A 819 14.54 -35.54 5.69
N VAL A 820 14.36 -35.39 4.38
CA VAL A 820 13.22 -35.92 3.61
C VAL A 820 13.67 -36.67 2.36
N SER A 821 14.84 -37.29 2.44
CA SER A 821 15.51 -38.01 1.35
C SER A 821 14.72 -39.23 0.83
N GLY A 822 13.66 -39.63 1.54
CA GLY A 822 12.74 -40.69 1.13
C GLY A 822 13.14 -42.08 1.63
N GLY A 823 12.25 -43.04 1.41
CA GLY A 823 12.46 -44.45 1.77
C GLY A 823 12.16 -44.79 3.23
N ASN A 824 12.41 -46.06 3.61
CA ASN A 824 12.08 -46.56 4.95
C ASN A 824 13.13 -46.21 6.03
N ALA A 825 14.24 -45.57 5.65
CA ALA A 825 15.29 -45.18 6.59
C ALA A 825 15.16 -43.72 7.07
N ASP A 826 14.16 -42.98 6.57
CA ASP A 826 14.07 -41.53 6.72
C ASP A 826 12.66 -41.02 7.09
N LYS A 827 11.78 -41.90 7.57
CA LYS A 827 10.47 -41.53 8.09
C LYS A 827 10.21 -42.22 9.42
N TRP A 828 9.43 -41.58 10.27
CA TRP A 828 8.68 -42.30 11.29
C TRP A 828 7.42 -42.90 10.64
N CYS A 829 7.18 -44.19 10.87
CA CYS A 829 5.97 -44.87 10.44
C CYS A 829 5.30 -45.57 11.61
N SER A 830 3.98 -45.49 11.76
CA SER A 830 3.23 -46.26 12.78
C SER A 830 1.98 -46.93 12.21
N LEU A 831 1.80 -48.21 12.56
CA LEU A 831 0.58 -49.01 12.37
C LEU A 831 -0.17 -49.27 13.69
N GLY A 832 0.26 -48.67 14.80
CA GLY A 832 -0.31 -48.89 16.13
C GLY A 832 -1.79 -48.52 16.23
N ALA A 833 -2.50 -49.09 17.22
CA ALA A 833 -3.91 -48.82 17.48
C ALA A 833 -4.17 -47.32 17.79
N THR A 834 -3.20 -46.65 18.40
CA THR A 834 -3.09 -45.19 18.53
C THR A 834 -1.86 -44.72 17.77
N LYS A 835 -1.84 -43.49 17.27
CA LYS A 835 -0.71 -42.98 16.48
C LYS A 835 -0.24 -41.63 16.99
N TRP A 836 0.92 -41.59 17.62
CA TRP A 836 1.48 -40.33 18.10
C TRP A 836 3.01 -40.33 18.06
N LEU A 837 3.55 -39.13 17.83
CA LEU A 837 4.97 -38.81 17.88
C LEU A 837 5.17 -37.69 18.90
N GLN A 838 6.13 -37.84 19.80
CA GLN A 838 6.47 -36.86 20.83
C GLN A 838 7.95 -36.47 20.71
N VAL A 839 8.25 -35.19 20.91
CA VAL A 839 9.62 -34.65 20.91
C VAL A 839 9.88 -33.93 22.24
N ASP A 840 11.00 -34.24 22.90
CA ASP A 840 11.51 -33.49 24.07
C ASP A 840 12.60 -32.51 23.61
N LEU A 841 12.31 -31.21 23.69
CA LEU A 841 13.23 -30.13 23.31
C LEU A 841 14.44 -30.01 24.26
N GLY A 842 14.42 -30.71 25.40
CA GLY A 842 15.46 -30.75 26.43
C GLY A 842 15.29 -29.69 27.53
N SER A 843 14.65 -28.57 27.19
CA SER A 843 14.23 -27.51 28.12
C SER A 843 12.99 -26.81 27.57
N ALA A 844 12.33 -25.98 28.38
CA ALA A 844 11.24 -25.16 27.88
C ALA A 844 11.76 -24.14 26.86
N GLN A 845 11.17 -24.13 25.68
CA GLN A 845 11.49 -23.25 24.56
C GLN A 845 10.21 -22.54 24.11
N THR A 846 10.35 -21.34 23.57
CA THR A 846 9.22 -20.63 22.97
C THR A 846 8.96 -21.21 21.58
N VAL A 847 7.80 -21.83 21.38
CA VAL A 847 7.37 -22.41 20.10
C VAL A 847 6.25 -21.56 19.53
N ALA A 848 6.41 -21.10 18.29
CA ALA A 848 5.45 -20.25 17.60
C ALA A 848 4.98 -20.84 16.26
N GLN A 849 5.67 -21.85 15.75
CA GLN A 849 5.28 -22.52 14.51
C GLN A 849 5.68 -24.00 14.55
N PHE A 850 4.86 -24.83 13.92
CA PHE A 850 5.20 -26.21 13.58
C PHE A 850 5.19 -26.41 12.07
N VAL A 851 6.06 -27.29 11.57
CA VAL A 851 5.98 -27.80 10.19
C VAL A 851 5.94 -29.32 10.25
N VAL A 852 4.96 -29.93 9.59
CA VAL A 852 4.84 -31.39 9.47
C VAL A 852 5.05 -31.77 8.01
N ARG A 853 6.05 -32.61 7.74
CA ARG A 853 6.31 -33.19 6.42
C ARG A 853 5.78 -34.62 6.39
N HIS A 854 4.79 -34.84 5.53
CA HIS A 854 4.02 -36.07 5.39
C HIS A 854 4.68 -37.02 4.37
N ALA A 855 4.05 -38.16 4.10
CA ALA A 855 4.53 -39.17 3.15
C ALA A 855 5.02 -38.59 1.81
N GLY A 856 4.22 -37.71 1.20
CA GLY A 856 4.54 -37.08 -0.08
C GLY A 856 5.71 -36.10 -0.04
N ALA A 857 6.14 -35.62 1.13
CA ALA A 857 7.35 -34.79 1.24
C ALA A 857 8.63 -35.62 1.11
N GLY A 858 8.59 -36.90 1.49
CA GLY A 858 9.67 -37.85 1.25
C GLY A 858 9.52 -38.66 -0.05
N GLY A 859 8.68 -38.20 -0.99
CA GLY A 859 8.50 -38.83 -2.30
C GLY A 859 7.59 -40.06 -2.33
N GLU A 860 6.82 -40.34 -1.28
CA GLU A 860 5.81 -41.40 -1.30
C GLU A 860 4.48 -40.93 -1.92
N ASN A 861 3.54 -41.86 -2.12
CA ASN A 861 2.22 -41.53 -2.66
C ASN A 861 1.51 -40.47 -1.79
N THR A 862 1.07 -39.37 -2.40
CA THR A 862 0.40 -38.26 -1.70
C THR A 862 -0.95 -38.68 -1.08
N ALA A 863 -1.55 -39.77 -1.54
CA ALA A 863 -2.73 -40.35 -0.90
C ALA A 863 -2.44 -40.82 0.54
N TRP A 864 -1.18 -41.11 0.85
CA TRP A 864 -0.67 -41.51 2.17
C TRP A 864 -0.24 -40.32 3.04
N ASN A 865 -0.47 -39.08 2.61
CA ASN A 865 -0.30 -37.92 3.47
C ASN A 865 -1.22 -38.04 4.68
N THR A 866 -0.70 -37.68 5.86
CA THR A 866 -1.48 -37.78 7.09
C THR A 866 -2.71 -36.89 6.99
N ARG A 867 -3.89 -37.50 7.03
CA ARG A 867 -5.17 -36.89 6.68
C ARG A 867 -5.71 -36.01 7.79
N ASP A 868 -5.82 -36.56 9.00
CA ASP A 868 -6.32 -35.86 10.18
C ASP A 868 -5.37 -36.06 11.36
N PHE A 869 -5.03 -34.97 12.04
CA PHE A 869 -4.12 -34.98 13.19
C PHE A 869 -4.29 -33.72 14.03
N ASN A 870 -3.78 -33.74 15.25
CA ASN A 870 -3.60 -32.54 16.08
C ASN A 870 -2.16 -32.44 16.58
N ILE A 871 -1.73 -31.21 16.82
CA ILE A 871 -0.44 -30.87 17.39
C ILE A 871 -0.67 -30.30 18.77
N GLN A 872 0.11 -30.75 19.74
CA GLN A 872 -0.06 -30.41 21.15
C GLN A 872 1.27 -30.01 21.77
N THR A 873 1.22 -29.10 22.72
CA THR A 873 2.37 -28.59 23.48
C THR A 873 2.22 -28.92 24.97
N SER A 874 3.34 -29.10 25.65
CA SER A 874 3.38 -29.31 27.10
C SER A 874 4.70 -28.80 27.70
N THR A 875 4.65 -28.27 28.92
CA THR A 875 5.84 -27.92 29.70
C THR A 875 6.36 -29.08 30.55
N ASN A 876 5.50 -30.06 30.88
CA ASN A 876 5.78 -31.14 31.84
C ASN A 876 5.68 -32.56 31.24
N GLY A 877 5.20 -32.69 30.00
CA GLY A 877 5.07 -33.97 29.29
C GLY A 877 3.82 -34.78 29.67
N THR A 878 3.02 -34.32 30.63
CA THR A 878 1.83 -35.03 31.14
C THR A 878 0.53 -34.26 30.88
N SER A 879 0.55 -32.93 30.99
CA SER A 879 -0.57 -32.04 30.71
C SER A 879 -0.40 -31.42 29.33
N TRP A 880 -1.35 -31.63 28.43
CA TRP A 880 -1.23 -31.25 27.02
C TRP A 880 -2.27 -30.22 26.62
N THR A 881 -1.84 -29.21 25.88
CA THR A 881 -2.70 -28.21 25.25
C THR A 881 -2.64 -28.41 23.74
N THR A 882 -3.79 -28.49 23.08
CA THR A 882 -3.84 -28.58 21.62
C THR A 882 -3.52 -27.23 21.00
N ALA A 883 -2.45 -27.20 20.21
CA ALA A 883 -1.94 -26.01 19.55
C ALA A 883 -2.46 -25.88 18.10
N ALA A 884 -2.72 -27.00 17.42
CA ALA A 884 -3.37 -27.02 16.11
C ALA A 884 -4.18 -28.31 15.91
N THR A 885 -5.29 -28.22 15.17
CA THR A 885 -6.07 -29.37 14.72
C THR A 885 -6.22 -29.29 13.21
N VAL A 886 -5.93 -30.39 12.54
CA VAL A 886 -5.96 -30.50 11.09
C VAL A 886 -6.88 -31.64 10.72
N THR A 887 -7.82 -31.36 9.85
CA THR A 887 -8.67 -32.36 9.22
C THR A 887 -8.57 -32.20 7.71
N ALA A 888 -8.86 -33.28 7.00
CA ALA A 888 -8.93 -33.30 5.56
C ALA A 888 -7.64 -32.79 4.86
N ASN A 889 -6.46 -33.08 5.39
CA ASN A 889 -5.19 -32.76 4.76
C ASN A 889 -4.93 -33.59 3.49
N THR A 890 -4.49 -32.94 2.43
CA THR A 890 -3.92 -33.57 1.23
C THR A 890 -2.48 -33.12 0.94
N ALA A 891 -1.98 -32.12 1.68
CA ALA A 891 -0.69 -31.51 1.43
C ALA A 891 0.46 -32.38 1.96
N SER A 892 1.55 -32.43 1.18
CA SER A 892 2.79 -33.12 1.54
C SER A 892 3.55 -32.42 2.68
N VAL A 893 3.35 -31.12 2.85
CA VAL A 893 3.91 -30.33 3.95
C VAL A 893 2.80 -29.44 4.50
N THR A 894 2.62 -29.40 5.82
CA THR A 894 1.70 -28.48 6.49
C THR A 894 2.43 -27.62 7.51
N THR A 895 2.13 -26.33 7.54
CA THR A 895 2.73 -25.36 8.46
C THR A 895 1.63 -24.79 9.36
N HIS A 896 1.91 -24.71 10.66
CA HIS A 896 0.95 -24.32 11.69
C HIS A 896 1.57 -23.23 12.55
N ASN A 897 1.20 -21.98 12.28
CA ASN A 897 1.51 -20.88 13.19
C ASN A 897 0.60 -20.97 14.42
N ILE A 898 1.19 -20.90 15.60
CA ILE A 898 0.48 -20.91 16.87
C ILE A 898 0.79 -19.64 17.63
N THR A 899 -0.06 -19.27 18.59
CA THR A 899 0.33 -18.26 19.58
C THR A 899 1.61 -18.75 20.27
N ALA A 900 2.64 -17.91 20.28
CA ALA A 900 3.94 -18.25 20.88
C ALA A 900 3.74 -18.79 22.29
N THR A 901 4.09 -20.06 22.50
CA THR A 901 3.80 -20.81 23.72
C THR A 901 5.09 -21.41 24.23
N SER A 902 5.35 -21.27 25.53
CA SER A 902 6.44 -21.97 26.19
C SER A 902 6.13 -23.47 26.26
N ALA A 903 6.98 -24.30 25.65
CA ALA A 903 6.82 -25.75 25.60
C ALA A 903 8.17 -26.44 25.71
N ARG A 904 8.23 -27.55 26.45
CA ARG A 904 9.39 -28.46 26.43
C ARG A 904 9.09 -29.70 25.58
N TYR A 905 7.84 -30.16 25.62
CA TYR A 905 7.39 -31.35 24.92
C TYR A 905 6.39 -30.99 23.83
N LEU A 906 6.58 -31.59 22.66
CA LEU A 906 5.73 -31.43 21.49
C LEU A 906 5.11 -32.78 21.15
N ARG A 907 3.85 -32.83 20.73
CA ARG A 907 3.20 -34.07 20.31
C ARG A 907 2.39 -33.88 19.05
N LEU A 908 2.62 -34.74 18.07
CA LEU A 908 1.76 -34.94 16.91
C LEU A 908 0.90 -36.17 17.17
N ASN A 909 -0.42 -36.03 17.15
CA ASN A 909 -1.37 -37.10 17.40
C ASN A 909 -2.25 -37.29 16.16
N VAL A 910 -2.10 -38.44 15.50
CA VAL A 910 -2.73 -38.75 14.20
C VAL A 910 -4.04 -39.50 14.42
N THR A 911 -5.13 -38.94 13.93
CA THR A 911 -6.47 -39.54 14.02
C THR A 911 -6.88 -40.27 12.75
N THR A 912 -6.50 -39.74 11.58
CA THR A 912 -6.74 -40.39 10.28
C THR A 912 -5.41 -40.43 9.50
N PRO A 913 -4.79 -41.60 9.27
CA PRO A 913 -3.42 -41.67 8.76
C PRO A 913 -3.25 -41.43 7.26
N ALA A 914 -4.27 -41.67 6.46
CA ALA A 914 -4.23 -41.51 5.00
C ALA A 914 -5.62 -41.29 4.43
N SER A 915 -5.67 -40.78 3.20
CA SER A 915 -6.91 -40.48 2.47
C SER A 915 -7.53 -41.68 1.75
N ASP A 916 -6.72 -42.69 1.45
CA ASP A 916 -7.11 -43.90 0.71
C ASP A 916 -7.49 -45.08 1.62
N GLY A 917 -7.64 -44.83 2.93
CA GLY A 917 -7.88 -45.87 3.94
C GLY A 917 -6.63 -46.63 4.37
N ASN A 918 -5.44 -46.26 3.89
CA ASN A 918 -4.20 -46.84 4.41
C ASN A 918 -4.03 -46.55 5.91
N GLY A 919 -3.81 -47.60 6.69
CA GLY A 919 -3.79 -47.52 8.15
C GLY A 919 -2.50 -47.02 8.78
N ALA A 920 -1.47 -46.64 8.01
CA ALA A 920 -0.17 -46.21 8.54
C ALA A 920 0.00 -44.69 8.55
N ALA A 921 0.46 -44.13 9.67
CA ALA A 921 0.94 -42.75 9.74
C ALA A 921 2.39 -42.71 9.23
N ARG A 922 2.75 -41.69 8.44
CA ARG A 922 4.09 -41.53 7.87
C ARG A 922 4.50 -40.06 7.96
N ILE A 923 5.51 -39.78 8.77
CA ILE A 923 6.03 -38.44 9.02
C ILE A 923 7.53 -38.44 8.73
N TYR A 924 7.93 -37.64 7.76
CA TYR A 924 9.33 -37.44 7.41
C TYR A 924 9.97 -36.38 8.29
N GLU A 925 9.24 -35.32 8.67
CA GLU A 925 9.72 -34.32 9.63
C GLU A 925 8.57 -33.74 10.46
N PHE A 926 8.85 -33.49 11.74
CA PHE A 926 8.01 -32.77 12.69
C PHE A 926 8.85 -31.67 13.33
N GLU A 927 8.86 -30.54 12.66
CA GLU A 927 9.69 -29.38 12.94
C GLU A 927 8.95 -28.41 13.86
N ALA A 928 9.69 -27.71 14.70
CA ALA A 928 9.16 -26.64 15.54
C ALA A 928 10.08 -25.43 15.49
N TYR A 929 9.51 -24.23 15.47
CA TYR A 929 10.25 -22.99 15.31
C TYR A 929 9.83 -21.96 16.36
N GLY A 930 10.78 -21.14 16.80
CA GLY A 930 10.52 -19.95 17.60
C GLY A 930 9.89 -18.82 16.78
N SER A 931 9.44 -17.75 17.43
CA SER A 931 8.79 -16.62 16.76
C SER A 931 9.78 -15.79 15.93
N THR A 932 9.39 -15.37 14.71
CA THR A 932 10.03 -14.29 13.92
C THR A 932 9.27 -12.97 13.97
N THR A 933 8.45 -12.71 14.99
CA THR A 933 8.09 -11.31 15.23
C THR A 933 9.32 -10.60 15.78
N GLN A 934 9.81 -9.58 15.05
CA GLN A 934 10.59 -8.50 15.65
C GLN A 934 9.92 -8.12 16.98
N PRO A 935 10.68 -7.91 18.06
CA PRO A 935 10.06 -7.66 19.35
C PRO A 935 9.15 -6.44 19.23
N THR A 936 7.91 -6.57 19.69
CA THR A 936 6.94 -5.48 19.61
C THR A 936 7.46 -4.31 20.45
N ARG A 937 7.68 -3.16 19.82
CA ARG A 937 7.99 -1.91 20.51
C ARG A 937 6.83 -1.58 21.47
N ILE A 938 7.11 -1.61 22.76
CA ILE A 938 6.21 -1.18 23.84
C ILE A 938 6.42 0.32 24.02
N VAL A 939 5.44 1.11 23.59
CA VAL A 939 5.46 2.56 23.79
C VAL A 939 5.06 2.86 25.22
N LEU A 940 5.98 3.40 26.00
CA LEU A 940 5.75 3.79 27.39
C LEU A 940 5.20 5.22 27.46
N PHE A 941 5.64 6.11 26.57
CA PHE A 941 5.13 7.48 26.47
C PHE A 941 5.26 8.00 25.03
N ASP A 942 4.14 8.38 24.41
CA ASP A 942 4.07 8.93 23.05
C ASP A 942 3.80 10.45 23.00
N GLY A 943 3.79 11.11 24.16
CA GLY A 943 3.42 12.53 24.27
C GLY A 943 1.98 12.78 24.72
N THR A 944 1.15 11.75 24.85
CA THR A 944 -0.29 11.94 25.14
C THR A 944 -0.69 11.77 26.60
N ASN A 945 -0.16 10.77 27.32
CA ASN A 945 -0.50 10.49 28.71
C ASN A 945 0.58 9.64 29.42
N MET A 946 0.58 9.63 30.75
CA MET A 946 1.56 8.92 31.58
C MET A 946 1.05 7.58 32.13
N ASP A 947 0.07 6.93 31.48
CA ASP A 947 -0.61 5.75 32.02
C ASP A 947 0.30 4.54 32.23
N ASN A 948 1.42 4.45 31.52
CA ASN A 948 2.39 3.37 31.69
C ASN A 948 3.39 3.61 32.82
N PHE A 949 3.30 4.75 33.51
CA PHE A 949 4.17 5.13 34.61
C PHE A 949 3.40 5.28 35.93
N GLN A 950 4.14 5.22 37.03
CA GLN A 950 3.65 5.50 38.38
C GLN A 950 4.79 6.06 39.24
N HIS A 951 4.47 6.79 40.29
CA HIS A 951 5.47 7.14 41.32
C HIS A 951 5.87 5.90 42.13
N ALA A 952 6.96 5.99 42.90
CA ALA A 952 7.48 4.87 43.69
C ALA A 952 6.49 4.31 44.73
N ASN A 953 5.55 5.13 45.20
CA ASN A 953 4.46 4.75 46.11
C ASN A 953 3.22 4.16 45.40
N GLY A 954 3.26 4.02 44.06
CA GLY A 954 2.18 3.50 43.24
C GLY A 954 1.11 4.50 42.83
N THR A 955 1.22 5.79 43.19
CA THR A 955 0.26 6.81 42.76
C THR A 955 0.44 7.17 41.28
N PRO A 956 -0.63 7.60 40.58
CA PRO A 956 -0.54 8.09 39.20
C PRO A 956 0.46 9.23 39.07
N VAL A 957 1.14 9.30 37.93
CA VAL A 957 2.12 10.37 37.64
C VAL A 957 1.40 11.70 37.45
N THR A 958 1.93 12.75 38.08
CA THR A 958 1.40 14.12 38.01
C THR A 958 2.32 15.10 37.28
N TRP A 959 3.37 14.59 36.64
CA TRP A 959 4.29 15.36 35.82
C TRP A 959 3.53 16.09 34.69
N PRO A 960 3.67 17.43 34.56
CA PRO A 960 2.95 18.21 33.56
C PRO A 960 3.31 17.84 32.11
N LEU A 961 2.33 17.86 31.21
CA LEU A 961 2.59 17.79 29.76
C LEU A 961 2.85 19.20 29.23
N GLY A 962 3.90 19.36 28.43
CA GLY A 962 4.32 20.65 27.87
C GLY A 962 5.51 20.49 26.93
N ASN A 963 5.78 21.50 26.09
CA ASN A 963 6.93 21.52 25.16
C ASN A 963 7.03 20.29 24.22
N GLY A 964 5.92 19.59 23.94
CA GLY A 964 5.92 18.35 23.16
C GLY A 964 6.43 17.11 23.91
N GLY A 965 6.49 17.16 25.24
CA GLY A 965 6.88 16.05 26.13
C GLY A 965 6.24 16.14 27.51
N VAL A 966 6.83 15.43 28.48
CA VAL A 966 6.45 15.47 29.89
C VAL A 966 7.57 16.11 30.71
N GLU A 967 7.23 17.11 31.52
CA GLU A 967 8.14 17.85 32.39
C GLU A 967 8.49 17.03 33.63
N VAL A 968 9.77 16.90 33.96
CA VAL A 968 10.23 16.23 35.18
C VAL A 968 9.87 17.08 36.41
N LEU A 969 8.93 16.64 37.25
CA LEU A 969 8.51 17.41 38.42
C LEU A 969 7.81 16.57 39.50
N GLY A 970 8.25 16.64 40.75
CA GLY A 970 7.50 16.06 41.88
C GLY A 970 7.87 14.60 42.15
N GLY A 971 9.14 14.26 41.99
CA GLY A 971 9.75 12.98 42.35
C GLY A 971 9.80 11.95 41.22
N ASP A 972 10.67 10.96 41.39
CA ASP A 972 10.91 9.86 40.44
C ASP A 972 9.63 9.15 39.98
N ILE A 973 9.65 8.69 38.73
CA ILE A 973 8.62 7.82 38.15
C ILE A 973 9.23 6.51 37.66
N LYS A 974 8.42 5.44 37.69
CA LYS A 974 8.79 4.10 37.23
C LYS A 974 7.79 3.59 36.21
N SER A 975 8.27 2.85 35.20
CA SER A 975 7.38 2.09 34.34
C SER A 975 6.62 1.05 35.17
N LYS A 976 5.33 0.85 34.88
CA LYS A 976 4.51 -0.18 35.52
C LYS A 976 5.00 -1.60 35.16
N GLN A 977 5.52 -1.76 33.96
CA GLN A 977 6.14 -3.01 33.50
C GLN A 977 7.61 -3.10 33.91
N ALA A 978 8.06 -4.34 34.12
CA ALA A 978 9.45 -4.68 34.36
C ALA A 978 10.06 -5.37 33.12
N PHE A 979 11.32 -5.09 32.83
CA PHE A 979 12.02 -5.53 31.63
C PHE A 979 13.29 -6.31 31.97
N GLY A 980 13.57 -7.36 31.19
CA GLY A 980 14.79 -8.15 31.27
C GLY A 980 15.90 -7.51 30.45
N ASP A 981 16.30 -8.18 29.37
CA ASP A 981 17.08 -7.57 28.30
C ASP A 981 16.16 -6.75 27.39
N PHE A 982 16.64 -5.63 26.87
CA PHE A 982 15.84 -4.77 26.00
C PHE A 982 16.68 -3.80 25.19
N LYS A 983 16.07 -3.25 24.14
CA LYS A 983 16.45 -1.95 23.60
C LYS A 983 15.49 -0.89 24.14
N LEU A 984 16.00 0.31 24.37
CA LEU A 984 15.24 1.46 24.83
C LEU A 984 15.54 2.63 23.90
N HIS A 985 14.51 3.42 23.61
CA HIS A 985 14.68 4.77 23.11
C HIS A 985 13.96 5.75 24.03
N ALA A 986 14.61 6.88 24.26
CA ALA A 986 14.03 8.02 24.95
C ALA A 986 14.59 9.30 24.34
N GLU A 987 13.73 10.28 24.16
CA GLU A 987 14.13 11.64 23.81
C GLU A 987 14.06 12.52 25.05
N PHE A 988 15.03 13.41 25.21
CA PHE A 988 15.08 14.36 26.31
C PHE A 988 15.42 15.77 25.82
N TRP A 989 14.91 16.78 26.53
CA TRP A 989 15.14 18.19 26.23
C TRP A 989 15.61 18.88 27.50
N LEU A 990 16.71 19.62 27.40
CA LEU A 990 17.33 20.31 28.54
C LEU A 990 17.09 21.81 28.44
N PRO A 991 16.68 22.49 29.53
CA PRO A 991 16.53 23.94 29.54
C PRO A 991 17.88 24.63 29.47
N LEU A 992 17.89 25.85 28.92
CA LEU A 992 19.02 26.76 29.07
C LEU A 992 18.99 27.34 30.49
N LEU A 993 19.97 26.97 31.32
CA LEU A 993 20.11 27.47 32.68
C LEU A 993 21.06 28.68 32.75
N PRO A 994 20.97 29.52 33.80
CA PRO A 994 21.89 30.63 34.03
C PRO A 994 23.37 30.18 34.04
N GLY A 995 24.28 31.03 33.56
CA GLY A 995 25.69 30.67 33.40
C GLY A 995 26.47 30.41 34.70
N ASP A 996 25.91 30.74 35.86
CA ASP A 996 26.44 30.41 37.18
C ASP A 996 26.02 29.00 37.67
N VAL A 997 25.08 28.34 36.97
CA VAL A 997 24.75 26.93 37.20
C VAL A 997 25.78 26.05 36.50
N THR A 998 26.60 25.34 37.29
CA THR A 998 27.75 24.58 36.79
C THR A 998 27.81 23.17 37.34
N GLY A 999 28.58 22.29 36.70
CA GLY A 999 28.75 20.90 37.10
C GLY A 999 27.44 20.12 37.16
N GLN A 1000 27.26 19.33 38.22
CA GLN A 1000 26.10 18.44 38.41
C GLN A 1000 24.77 19.18 38.64
N ALA A 1001 24.73 20.51 38.70
CA ALA A 1001 23.49 21.27 38.78
C ALA A 1001 22.91 21.63 37.39
N ARG A 1002 23.61 21.28 36.30
CA ARG A 1002 23.20 21.60 34.92
C ARG A 1002 22.10 20.65 34.42
N ALA A 1003 20.86 20.89 34.83
CA ALA A 1003 19.68 20.12 34.39
C ALA A 1003 19.79 18.60 34.64
N ASN A 1004 20.04 18.22 35.89
CA ASN A 1004 20.37 16.86 36.29
C ASN A 1004 19.16 15.93 36.34
N SER A 1005 19.30 14.74 35.75
CA SER A 1005 18.38 13.61 35.87
C SER A 1005 19.10 12.32 35.44
N GLY A 1006 18.36 11.21 35.42
CA GLY A 1006 18.87 9.92 35.01
C GLY A 1006 17.77 8.96 34.57
N ILE A 1007 18.14 8.08 33.65
CA ILE A 1007 17.32 6.93 33.24
C ILE A 1007 17.94 5.67 33.83
N TYR A 1008 17.31 5.11 34.85
CA TYR A 1008 17.75 3.87 35.49
C TYR A 1008 17.21 2.65 34.73
N LEU A 1009 18.15 1.85 34.21
CA LEU A 1009 17.91 0.55 33.59
C LEU A 1009 17.67 -0.48 34.70
N GLN A 1010 16.50 -1.13 34.68
CA GLN A 1010 16.02 -2.05 35.72
C GLN A 1010 15.97 -1.46 37.15
N ASP A 1011 15.83 -0.13 37.28
CA ASP A 1011 15.93 0.59 38.56
C ASP A 1011 17.32 0.50 39.22
N ARG A 1012 18.34 0.01 38.49
CA ARG A 1012 19.66 -0.38 39.04
C ARG A 1012 20.84 0.42 38.49
N TYR A 1013 20.82 0.69 37.19
CA TYR A 1013 21.96 1.30 36.49
C TYR A 1013 21.52 2.60 35.81
N GLU A 1014 22.01 3.71 36.33
CA GLU A 1014 21.68 5.06 35.87
C GLU A 1014 22.49 5.42 34.62
N LEU A 1015 21.76 5.69 33.54
CA LEU A 1015 22.25 6.44 32.39
C LEU A 1015 22.01 7.92 32.65
N GLN A 1016 23.11 8.68 32.75
CA GLN A 1016 23.08 10.08 33.17
C GLN A 1016 22.45 10.99 32.12
N VAL A 1017 21.59 11.91 32.56
CA VAL A 1017 21.05 13.03 31.78
C VAL A 1017 21.53 14.32 32.44
N LEU A 1018 22.33 15.10 31.71
CA LEU A 1018 22.90 16.36 32.18
C LEU A 1018 23.14 17.29 30.99
N ASP A 1019 23.12 18.60 31.19
CA ASP A 1019 23.59 19.54 30.18
C ASP A 1019 25.12 19.57 30.18
N SER A 1020 25.69 18.70 29.34
CA SER A 1020 27.12 18.65 29.05
C SER A 1020 27.49 19.39 27.76
N PHE A 1021 26.60 20.25 27.20
CA PHE A 1021 26.93 20.97 25.97
C PHE A 1021 28.13 21.91 26.19
N GLY A 1022 29.09 21.82 25.27
CA GLY A 1022 30.35 22.57 25.33
C GLY A 1022 31.35 22.05 26.36
N ASP A 1023 31.01 21.02 27.13
CA ASP A 1023 31.96 20.40 28.07
C ASP A 1023 32.92 19.47 27.33
N THR A 1024 34.22 19.65 27.52
CA THR A 1024 35.25 18.79 26.93
C THR A 1024 35.66 17.64 27.85
N THR A 1025 35.10 17.58 29.05
CA THR A 1025 35.40 16.58 30.07
C THR A 1025 34.54 15.34 29.83
N LEU A 1026 35.18 14.20 29.60
CA LEU A 1026 34.50 12.90 29.44
C LEU A 1026 34.51 12.15 30.78
N ALA A 1027 33.90 12.74 31.81
CA ALA A 1027 33.85 12.11 33.13
C ALA A 1027 32.71 11.08 33.21
N ASN A 1028 32.80 10.15 34.17
CA ASN A 1028 31.81 9.10 34.38
C ASN A 1028 30.54 9.56 35.10
N ASN A 1029 30.39 10.87 35.32
CA ASN A 1029 29.19 11.52 35.86
C ASN A 1029 28.62 12.58 34.89
N GLU A 1030 29.08 12.62 33.65
CA GLU A 1030 28.55 13.49 32.59
C GLU A 1030 27.44 12.81 31.78
N CYS A 1031 26.72 13.59 30.97
CA CYS A 1031 25.65 13.08 30.10
C CYS A 1031 26.16 11.95 29.19
N GLY A 1032 25.39 10.86 29.10
CA GLY A 1032 25.73 9.66 28.34
C GLY A 1032 26.58 8.66 29.11
N ALA A 1033 27.04 8.99 30.32
CA ALA A 1033 27.74 8.06 31.21
C ALA A 1033 26.79 7.04 31.84
N ILE A 1034 27.32 5.86 32.17
CA ILE A 1034 26.75 5.06 33.27
C ILE A 1034 27.34 5.61 34.56
N TYR A 1035 26.49 6.26 35.35
CA TYR A 1035 26.90 7.14 36.45
C TYR A 1035 27.93 6.46 37.39
N GLU A 1036 29.07 7.14 37.59
CA GLU A 1036 30.26 6.73 38.35
C GLU A 1036 30.93 5.42 37.92
N LYS A 1037 30.52 4.81 36.79
CA LYS A 1037 31.05 3.52 36.31
C LYS A 1037 31.74 3.63 34.97
N ILE A 1038 31.07 4.22 33.98
CA ILE A 1038 31.51 4.20 32.57
C ILE A 1038 31.34 5.59 31.99
N ALA A 1039 32.45 6.25 31.65
CA ALA A 1039 32.43 7.51 30.93
C ALA A 1039 32.06 7.31 29.44
N PRO A 1040 31.36 8.27 28.80
CA PRO A 1040 31.15 8.25 27.37
C PRO A 1040 32.48 8.41 26.61
N SER A 1041 32.63 7.74 25.48
CA SER A 1041 33.82 7.83 24.63
C SER A 1041 33.94 9.17 23.89
N VAL A 1042 32.82 9.88 23.74
CA VAL A 1042 32.72 11.18 23.09
C VAL A 1042 31.50 11.93 23.63
N ASN A 1043 31.61 13.25 23.76
CA ASN A 1043 30.48 14.11 24.09
C ASN A 1043 29.67 14.36 22.83
N ALA A 1044 28.44 13.85 22.78
CA ALA A 1044 27.52 14.03 21.65
C ALA A 1044 26.40 15.05 21.95
N ALA A 1045 26.57 15.89 22.98
CA ALA A 1045 25.61 16.91 23.35
C ALA A 1045 25.35 17.92 22.23
N THR A 1046 24.08 18.27 22.08
CA THR A 1046 23.66 19.46 21.35
C THR A 1046 23.33 20.59 22.32
N ALA A 1047 23.19 21.82 21.81
CA ALA A 1047 22.92 22.98 22.63
C ALA A 1047 21.65 22.81 23.49
N PRO A 1048 21.58 23.40 24.70
CA PRO A 1048 20.33 23.47 25.45
C PRO A 1048 19.20 24.01 24.58
N GLN A 1049 17.96 23.67 24.94
CA GLN A 1049 16.75 23.96 24.18
C GLN A 1049 16.62 23.18 22.85
N THR A 1050 17.42 22.14 22.66
CA THR A 1050 17.26 21.15 21.58
C THR A 1050 16.90 19.77 22.13
N TRP A 1051 16.10 19.02 21.37
CA TRP A 1051 15.78 17.63 21.71
C TRP A 1051 16.95 16.72 21.36
N GLN A 1052 17.27 15.83 22.29
CA GLN A 1052 18.35 14.85 22.21
C GLN A 1052 17.80 13.45 22.35
N THR A 1053 18.53 12.45 21.84
CA THR A 1053 18.07 11.05 21.83
C THR A 1053 19.06 10.12 22.49
N TYR A 1054 18.54 9.15 23.23
CA TYR A 1054 19.25 7.94 23.60
C TYR A 1054 18.60 6.73 22.94
N ASP A 1055 19.43 5.95 22.24
CA ASP A 1055 19.13 4.57 21.84
C ASP A 1055 20.06 3.64 22.62
N VAL A 1056 19.48 2.82 23.49
CA VAL A 1056 20.19 1.97 24.44
C VAL A 1056 19.93 0.51 24.11
N THR A 1057 20.97 -0.30 24.05
CA THR A 1057 20.85 -1.77 24.08
C THR A 1057 21.35 -2.26 25.42
N PHE A 1058 20.48 -2.85 26.22
CA PHE A 1058 20.76 -3.30 27.57
C PHE A 1058 20.59 -4.80 27.71
N ARG A 1059 21.60 -5.44 28.30
CA ARG A 1059 21.59 -6.84 28.69
C ARG A 1059 21.70 -6.92 30.21
N ALA A 1060 20.69 -7.47 30.87
CA ALA A 1060 20.68 -7.65 32.31
C ALA A 1060 21.80 -8.58 32.77
N ALA A 1061 22.22 -8.42 34.03
CA ALA A 1061 23.14 -9.34 34.69
C ALA A 1061 22.61 -10.79 34.63
N ARG A 1062 23.51 -11.76 34.47
CA ARG A 1062 23.14 -13.18 34.39
C ARG A 1062 23.31 -13.86 35.74
N TYR A 1063 22.42 -14.81 36.01
CA TYR A 1063 22.36 -15.57 37.25
C TYR A 1063 22.12 -17.05 36.97
N ASN A 1064 22.67 -17.91 37.82
CA ASN A 1064 22.29 -19.31 37.97
C ASN A 1064 21.66 -19.48 39.36
N GLY A 1065 20.33 -19.58 39.41
CA GLY A 1065 19.58 -19.45 40.67
C GLY A 1065 19.79 -18.05 41.27
N THR A 1066 20.32 -17.98 42.49
CA THR A 1066 20.66 -16.72 43.18
C THR A 1066 22.12 -16.27 42.97
N THR A 1067 22.95 -17.09 42.32
CA THR A 1067 24.38 -16.78 42.12
C THR A 1067 24.57 -16.00 40.82
N LYS A 1068 25.15 -14.80 40.89
CA LYS A 1068 25.48 -13.99 39.71
C LYS A 1068 26.61 -14.65 38.92
N THR A 1069 26.40 -14.84 37.62
CA THR A 1069 27.38 -15.43 36.69
C THR A 1069 28.01 -14.41 35.76
N GLU A 1070 27.30 -13.32 35.43
CA GLU A 1070 27.83 -12.23 34.59
C GLU A 1070 27.25 -10.86 34.96
N ASN A 1071 28.05 -9.81 34.81
CA ASN A 1071 27.64 -8.41 34.98
C ASN A 1071 26.69 -7.92 33.88
N ALA A 1072 25.88 -6.88 34.12
CA ALA A 1072 25.06 -6.29 33.07
C ALA A 1072 25.94 -5.68 31.97
N ARG A 1073 25.41 -5.55 30.75
CA ARG A 1073 26.10 -4.93 29.62
C ARG A 1073 25.23 -3.89 28.94
N VAL A 1074 25.84 -2.82 28.45
CA VAL A 1074 25.12 -1.72 27.80
C VAL A 1074 25.87 -1.16 26.59
N THR A 1075 25.11 -0.86 25.54
CA THR A 1075 25.50 0.04 24.46
C THR A 1075 24.61 1.27 24.53
N VAL A 1076 25.20 2.46 24.47
CA VAL A 1076 24.49 3.74 24.45
C VAL A 1076 24.87 4.47 23.17
N VAL A 1077 23.86 4.80 22.37
CA VAL A 1077 23.96 5.70 21.22
C VAL A 1077 23.26 7.01 21.60
N TRP A 1078 24.03 8.09 21.64
CA TRP A 1078 23.54 9.43 21.98
C TRP A 1078 23.57 10.30 20.72
N ASN A 1079 22.41 10.84 20.33
CA ASN A 1079 22.26 11.66 19.11
C ASN A 1079 22.85 10.99 17.86
N GLY A 1080 22.66 9.67 17.73
CA GLY A 1080 23.18 8.87 16.61
C GLY A 1080 24.67 8.48 16.71
N VAL A 1081 25.38 8.88 17.77
CA VAL A 1081 26.79 8.54 18.00
C VAL A 1081 26.91 7.49 19.10
N THR A 1082 27.61 6.38 18.84
CA THR A 1082 27.87 5.37 19.88
C THR A 1082 28.88 5.90 20.91
N VAL A 1083 28.40 6.22 22.11
CA VAL A 1083 29.21 6.76 23.22
C VAL A 1083 29.63 5.70 24.23
N ILE A 1084 28.89 4.60 24.32
CA ILE A 1084 29.28 3.39 25.07
C ILE A 1084 28.96 2.19 24.19
N ASN A 1085 29.91 1.27 23.98
CA ASN A 1085 29.72 0.11 23.11
C ASN A 1085 29.91 -1.21 23.86
N ASN A 1086 28.79 -1.91 24.13
CA ASN A 1086 28.73 -3.22 24.78
C ASN A 1086 29.61 -3.31 26.04
N ALA A 1087 29.62 -2.26 26.84
CA ALA A 1087 30.46 -2.14 28.03
C ALA A 1087 29.82 -2.85 29.22
N GLU A 1088 30.65 -3.39 30.09
CA GLU A 1088 30.23 -4.14 31.27
C GLU A 1088 29.98 -3.20 32.46
N ILE A 1089 28.83 -3.33 33.11
CA ILE A 1089 28.45 -2.53 34.28
C ILE A 1089 28.66 -3.38 35.55
N ASN A 1090 29.68 -3.02 36.33
CA ASN A 1090 30.03 -3.72 37.56
C ASN A 1090 29.23 -3.17 38.76
N GLY A 1091 28.08 -3.80 39.03
CA GLY A 1091 27.18 -3.48 40.14
C GLY A 1091 26.26 -2.28 39.85
N PRO A 1092 25.27 -2.02 40.73
CA PRO A 1092 24.36 -0.91 40.58
C PRO A 1092 25.09 0.44 40.74
N THR A 1093 24.48 1.51 40.24
CA THR A 1093 24.98 2.89 40.36
C THR A 1093 24.25 3.64 41.47
N GLY A 1094 24.88 4.67 42.05
CA GLY A 1094 24.22 5.67 42.92
C GLY A 1094 23.09 5.13 43.81
N ASN A 1095 21.89 5.70 43.65
CA ASN A 1095 20.66 5.30 44.35
C ASN A 1095 19.92 4.13 43.68
N GLY A 1096 20.62 3.28 42.93
CA GLY A 1096 20.07 2.12 42.23
C GLY A 1096 19.74 0.96 43.17
N ALA A 1097 18.72 0.19 42.80
CA ALA A 1097 18.34 -1.02 43.51
C ALA A 1097 19.44 -2.11 43.43
N ALA A 1098 19.42 -3.06 44.36
CA ALA A 1098 20.31 -4.21 44.31
C ALA A 1098 20.05 -5.07 43.05
N GLU A 1099 21.12 -5.64 42.48
CA GLU A 1099 20.99 -6.54 41.34
C GLU A 1099 20.35 -7.87 41.74
N THR A 1100 19.40 -8.35 40.94
CA THR A 1100 18.78 -9.66 41.11
C THR A 1100 18.53 -10.32 39.75
N SER A 1101 18.20 -11.60 39.75
CA SER A 1101 17.80 -12.34 38.54
C SER A 1101 16.44 -11.90 37.98
N ALA A 1102 15.66 -11.12 38.72
CA ALA A 1102 14.34 -10.66 38.28
C ALA A 1102 14.46 -9.44 37.33
N PRO A 1103 13.58 -9.34 36.32
CA PRO A 1103 13.35 -8.10 35.56
C PRO A 1103 13.06 -6.90 36.47
N GLY A 1104 13.38 -5.69 36.02
CA GLY A 1104 13.13 -4.44 36.74
C GLY A 1104 12.53 -3.35 35.87
N PRO A 1105 11.84 -2.35 36.44
CA PRO A 1105 11.26 -1.25 35.68
C PRO A 1105 12.32 -0.29 35.15
N LEU A 1106 11.96 0.58 34.20
CA LEU A 1106 12.70 1.80 33.94
C LEU A 1106 12.31 2.85 34.96
N ARG A 1107 13.29 3.54 35.54
CA ARG A 1107 13.03 4.70 36.41
C ARG A 1107 13.61 5.97 35.79
N PHE A 1108 12.79 7.01 35.74
CA PHE A 1108 13.20 8.35 35.34
C PHE A 1108 13.27 9.21 36.59
N GLN A 1109 14.44 9.80 36.84
CA GLN A 1109 14.74 10.50 38.08
C GLN A 1109 14.30 11.96 38.02
N ASP A 1110 13.72 12.44 39.11
CA ASP A 1110 13.63 13.87 39.42
C ASP A 1110 14.69 14.20 40.48
N HIS A 1111 15.73 14.95 40.08
CA HIS A 1111 16.82 15.34 40.97
C HIS A 1111 16.41 16.45 41.96
N GLY A 1112 15.31 17.17 41.67
CA GLY A 1112 14.78 18.24 42.54
C GLY A 1112 15.60 19.53 42.55
N ASP A 1113 16.43 19.75 41.52
CA ASP A 1113 17.23 20.96 41.41
C ASP A 1113 16.35 22.22 41.20
N PRO A 1114 16.67 23.36 41.83
CA PRO A 1114 15.92 24.59 41.64
C PRO A 1114 16.17 25.18 40.24
N GLY A 1115 15.12 25.35 39.43
CA GLY A 1115 15.23 25.96 38.11
C GLY A 1115 14.13 25.54 37.14
N ALA A 1116 14.38 25.75 35.84
CA ALA A 1116 13.55 25.15 34.79
C ALA A 1116 13.82 23.65 34.73
N ASN A 1117 12.77 22.85 34.55
CA ASN A 1117 12.88 21.40 34.47
C ASN A 1117 13.14 20.93 33.03
N LEU A 1118 13.71 19.74 32.91
CA LEU A 1118 13.86 19.05 31.63
C LEU A 1118 12.60 18.27 31.26
N PHE A 1119 12.51 17.87 29.99
CA PHE A 1119 11.39 17.12 29.46
C PHE A 1119 11.84 15.80 28.86
N TYR A 1120 11.00 14.77 28.96
CA TYR A 1120 11.14 13.53 28.20
C TYR A 1120 10.03 13.38 27.16
N ARG A 1121 10.28 12.70 26.05
CA ARG A 1121 9.23 12.28 25.09
C ARG A 1121 9.62 11.01 24.33
N ASN A 1122 8.67 10.46 23.59
CA ASN A 1122 8.86 9.31 22.70
C ASN A 1122 9.64 8.16 23.38
N ILE A 1123 9.14 7.70 24.53
CA ILE A 1123 9.80 6.65 25.31
C ILE A 1123 9.21 5.32 24.88
N TRP A 1124 10.07 4.41 24.40
CA TRP A 1124 9.64 3.06 24.06
C TRP A 1124 10.72 2.02 24.34
N VAL A 1125 10.28 0.80 24.64
CA VAL A 1125 11.13 -0.35 24.94
C VAL A 1125 10.83 -1.47 23.96
N GLU A 1126 11.86 -2.12 23.46
CA GLU A 1126 11.79 -3.33 22.65
C GLU A 1126 12.44 -4.46 23.47
N PRO A 1127 11.67 -5.27 24.23
CA PRO A 1127 12.23 -6.35 25.03
C PRO A 1127 12.94 -7.35 24.13
N ALA A 1128 14.15 -7.78 24.50
CA ALA A 1128 14.79 -8.89 23.81
C ALA A 1128 14.10 -10.20 24.23
N VAL A 1129 13.71 -11.01 23.22
CA VAL A 1129 12.97 -12.27 23.42
C VAL A 1129 13.89 -13.38 23.89
#